data_AF-A0A9X6ZZI4-F1
#
_entry.id   AF-A0A9X6ZZI4-F1
#
_cell.length_a   1.000
_cell.length_b   1.000
_cell.length_c   1.000
_cell.angle_alpha   90.00
_cell.angle_beta   90.00
_cell.angle_gamma   90.00
#
_symmetry.space_group_name_H-M   'P 1'
#
loop_
_entity.id
_entity.type
_entity.pdbx_description
1 polymer ?
#
loop_
_entity_poly.entity_id
_entity_poly.type
_entity_poly.pdbx_seq_one_letter_code
_entity_poly.pdbx_strand_id
1 'polypeptide(L)'
;MMKELFVCEKPSQAEDYAKALSGGSTRKNGYYEGNDGRIYTYAFGHLVECVNPDQINPDFGWKGDPSNLPFFLRDIPLQVKDDAGVRKQYKIVVDLMKQAELIYCSTDAGREGQHIFSKIFKKGNIGNKKVMRLWVRDQTESGIKKAFQEAKDNSEYAGLVLAGKLREESDMLIGLNATQLLTKLSNSPSVLSLGRVQTPTLAMIVKRDYIIENFKKVKHFTIVAPVMNLGKDSTKLFEMVLEKDEQLTQEDAQARLDVLGNRTGYSVKSERVKEKPRKLFSLTSLQVYMNKKVGWSASKTLEVLQKLYDKKFVSYPRTSSEYLANDEELPGLLACHSSNEWVKSIIDNGWEIEKTFVDPSKVSDHEAVIITTEKPSSLVSDEKKLYDEIFLRFVSAFYPPAVFEKVTASFQDGPETFKTTEKVLREQGWLVLENKDVQESVLQTTTLDVIGDYTLKEKETKPPARYSEGTILEDMEKAGKYVESKESKAILKAAEGVGTPATRAQILETLKKRNFIEEKGKHLISTKLGRTVIMMMPPSFCLYSAELTAEFETSLAQIERNEKTEQEFYDDLESLIGRIAAEIRANIKNVQGAVKAATAREVIAKCPKCGKSIYENTKSFSCSGYKEGCKVSLWKNGLEKLGKKNITKNEAAKLLSGQVIKVKLKSANTGNSYSKEVRFNKEKCWVEFAN
;
A
#
# COMPACT_ATOMS: atom_id res chain seq x y z
N MET A 1 -47.39 11.12 -1.77
CA MET A 1 -46.21 11.79 -1.20
C MET A 1 -45.25 10.73 -0.69
N MET A 2 -43.95 10.91 -0.89
CA MET A 2 -42.92 9.96 -0.47
C MET A 2 -42.67 10.12 1.03
N LYS A 3 -43.01 9.11 1.84
CA LYS A 3 -42.86 9.19 3.30
C LYS A 3 -41.40 9.07 3.73
N GLU A 4 -40.73 7.99 3.33
CA GLU A 4 -39.38 7.66 3.81
C GLU A 4 -38.41 7.41 2.65
N LEU A 5 -37.25 8.07 2.71
CA LEU A 5 -36.17 7.93 1.75
C LEU A 5 -34.88 7.49 2.46
N PHE A 6 -34.28 6.40 1.99
CA PHE A 6 -32.98 5.92 2.43
C PHE A 6 -31.92 6.31 1.40
N VAL A 7 -30.90 7.05 1.84
CA VAL A 7 -29.80 7.49 0.98
C VAL A 7 -28.55 6.71 1.33
N CYS A 8 -28.26 5.69 0.52
CA CYS A 8 -27.15 4.78 0.72
C CYS A 8 -25.88 5.25 -0.01
N GLU A 9 -24.74 4.66 0.28
CA GLU A 9 -23.47 4.98 -0.39
C GLU A 9 -23.34 4.28 -1.75
N LYS A 10 -23.93 3.09 -1.88
CA LYS A 10 -23.73 2.18 -3.02
C LYS A 10 -25.04 1.52 -3.47
N PRO A 11 -25.17 1.13 -4.75
CA PRO A 11 -26.36 0.44 -5.25
C PRO A 11 -26.69 -0.88 -4.55
N SER A 12 -25.68 -1.67 -4.19
CA SER A 12 -25.86 -2.94 -3.48
C SER A 12 -26.42 -2.74 -2.07
N GLN A 13 -25.86 -1.79 -1.32
CA GLN A 13 -26.35 -1.41 0.01
C GLN A 13 -27.82 -0.98 -0.02
N ALA A 14 -28.24 -0.19 -1.03
CA ALA A 14 -29.64 0.20 -1.18
C ALA A 14 -30.57 -1.00 -1.45
N GLU A 15 -30.12 -1.96 -2.26
CA GLU A 15 -30.87 -3.20 -2.51
C GLU A 15 -30.99 -4.06 -1.25
N ASP A 16 -29.89 -4.23 -0.51
CA ASP A 16 -29.85 -5.04 0.71
C ASP A 16 -30.74 -4.44 1.81
N TYR A 17 -30.73 -3.10 1.97
CA TYR A 17 -31.61 -2.42 2.92
C TYR A 17 -33.08 -2.54 2.51
N ALA A 18 -33.38 -2.46 1.22
CA ALA A 18 -34.74 -2.66 0.73
C ALA A 18 -35.22 -4.12 0.94
N LYS A 19 -34.33 -5.10 0.76
CA LYS A 19 -34.63 -6.50 1.08
C LYS A 19 -34.92 -6.67 2.57
N ALA A 20 -34.05 -6.16 3.43
CA ALA A 20 -34.16 -6.34 4.88
C ALA A 20 -35.35 -5.58 5.51
N LEU A 21 -35.62 -4.35 5.06
CA LEU A 21 -36.60 -3.46 5.70
C LEU A 21 -37.97 -3.44 5.00
N SER A 22 -38.03 -3.76 3.71
CA SER A 22 -39.27 -3.76 2.92
C SER A 22 -39.67 -5.15 2.41
N GLY A 23 -38.90 -6.20 2.73
CA GLY A 23 -39.16 -7.55 2.23
C GLY A 23 -38.93 -7.71 0.72
N GLY A 24 -38.17 -6.81 0.10
CA GLY A 24 -37.90 -6.78 -1.34
C GLY A 24 -38.18 -5.42 -1.98
N SER A 25 -37.81 -5.27 -3.25
CA SER A 25 -37.97 -4.03 -4.00
C SER A 25 -38.00 -4.21 -5.51
N THR A 26 -38.46 -3.16 -6.21
CA THR A 26 -38.36 -3.03 -7.66
C THR A 26 -37.29 -2.00 -8.01
N ARG A 27 -36.35 -2.38 -8.90
CA ARG A 27 -35.31 -1.46 -9.38
C ARG A 27 -35.88 -0.39 -10.31
N LYS A 28 -35.52 0.86 -10.08
CA LYS A 28 -35.81 2.02 -10.92
C LYS A 28 -34.51 2.69 -11.37
N ASN A 29 -34.62 3.76 -12.15
CA ASN A 29 -33.46 4.53 -12.60
C ASN A 29 -32.87 5.33 -11.43
N GLY A 30 -31.82 4.78 -10.80
CA GLY A 30 -31.04 5.44 -9.74
C GLY A 30 -31.56 5.22 -8.31
N TYR A 31 -32.54 4.34 -8.11
CA TYR A 31 -33.08 3.98 -6.79
C TYR A 31 -33.86 2.66 -6.88
N TYR A 32 -34.27 2.14 -5.73
CA TYR A 32 -35.19 1.02 -5.57
C TYR A 32 -36.45 1.48 -4.85
N GLU A 33 -37.58 0.92 -5.26
CA GLU A 33 -38.88 1.12 -4.62
C GLU A 33 -39.22 -0.16 -3.85
N GLY A 34 -39.20 -0.09 -2.52
CA GLY A 34 -39.51 -1.20 -1.63
C GLY A 34 -40.97 -1.65 -1.77
N ASN A 35 -41.25 -2.92 -1.45
CA ASN A 35 -42.60 -3.47 -1.55
C ASN A 35 -43.62 -2.77 -0.62
N ASP A 36 -43.14 -2.08 0.41
CA ASP A 36 -43.93 -1.26 1.34
C ASP A 36 -43.98 0.23 0.96
N GLY A 37 -43.44 0.60 -0.20
CA GLY A 37 -43.42 1.97 -0.72
C GLY A 37 -42.26 2.86 -0.23
N ARG A 38 -41.36 2.34 0.62
CA ARG A 38 -40.11 3.04 0.97
C ARG A 38 -39.20 3.18 -0.24
N ILE A 39 -38.44 4.28 -0.31
CA ILE A 39 -37.51 4.51 -1.42
C ILE A 39 -36.07 4.38 -0.95
N TYR A 40 -35.27 3.64 -1.70
CA TYR A 40 -33.85 3.40 -1.41
C TYR A 40 -33.01 3.91 -2.58
N THR A 41 -32.46 5.11 -2.44
CA THR A 41 -31.49 5.65 -3.42
C THR A 41 -30.08 5.46 -2.93
N TYR A 42 -29.12 5.77 -3.79
CA TYR A 42 -27.72 5.55 -3.52
C TYR A 42 -26.85 6.59 -4.20
N ALA A 43 -25.69 6.86 -3.60
CA ALA A 43 -24.55 7.41 -4.30
C ALA A 43 -23.77 6.27 -5.01
N PHE A 44 -22.53 6.55 -5.40
CA PHE A 44 -21.56 5.51 -5.78
C PHE A 44 -20.16 6.06 -5.49
N GLY A 45 -19.96 6.41 -4.22
CA GLY A 45 -18.89 7.30 -3.76
C GLY A 45 -19.29 8.77 -3.88
N HIS A 46 -18.31 9.67 -3.86
CA HIS A 46 -18.53 11.12 -3.90
C HIS A 46 -19.20 11.56 -5.20
N LEU A 47 -20.42 12.12 -5.10
CA LEU A 47 -21.08 12.85 -6.19
C LEU A 47 -20.74 14.35 -6.20
N VAL A 48 -20.27 14.84 -5.06
CA VAL A 48 -19.99 16.26 -4.77
C VAL A 48 -18.57 16.36 -4.20
N GLU A 49 -17.85 17.40 -4.59
CA GLU A 49 -16.47 17.69 -4.17
C GLU A 49 -16.30 19.19 -3.86
N CYS A 50 -15.24 19.55 -3.16
CA CYS A 50 -14.86 20.96 -3.03
C CYS A 50 -14.51 21.58 -4.39
N VAL A 51 -14.90 22.82 -4.59
CA VAL A 51 -14.44 23.66 -5.70
C VAL A 51 -12.93 23.82 -5.57
N ASN A 52 -12.22 23.68 -6.70
CA ASN A 52 -10.78 23.92 -6.73
C ASN A 52 -10.51 25.41 -6.43
N PRO A 53 -9.60 25.75 -5.49
CA PRO A 53 -9.30 27.13 -5.13
C PRO A 53 -8.98 28.07 -6.30
N ASP A 54 -8.43 27.57 -7.41
CA ASP A 54 -8.15 28.37 -8.60
C ASP A 54 -9.40 28.87 -9.36
N GLN A 55 -10.55 28.23 -9.13
CA GLN A 55 -11.85 28.70 -9.62
C GLN A 55 -12.47 29.78 -8.72
N ILE A 56 -12.03 29.86 -7.46
CA ILE A 56 -12.46 30.89 -6.50
C ILE A 56 -11.61 32.15 -6.70
N ASN A 57 -10.31 31.98 -6.78
CA ASN A 57 -9.36 33.03 -7.12
C ASN A 57 -8.28 32.47 -8.06
N PRO A 58 -8.16 32.97 -9.30
CA PRO A 58 -7.13 32.53 -10.26
C PRO A 58 -5.68 32.59 -9.74
N ASP A 59 -5.39 33.47 -8.78
CA ASP A 59 -4.07 33.57 -8.15
C ASP A 59 -3.69 32.35 -7.31
N PHE A 60 -4.67 31.56 -6.88
CA PHE A 60 -4.45 30.29 -6.18
C PHE A 60 -4.11 29.14 -7.13
N GLY A 61 -4.13 29.39 -8.45
CA GLY A 61 -3.80 28.42 -9.48
C GLY A 61 -2.35 28.49 -9.97
N TRP A 62 -2.01 27.63 -10.93
CA TRP A 62 -0.67 27.54 -11.51
C TRP A 62 -0.17 28.83 -12.18
N LYS A 63 -1.08 29.71 -12.60
CA LYS A 63 -0.76 31.00 -13.23
C LYS A 63 -0.49 32.12 -12.22
N GLY A 64 -0.91 31.98 -10.97
CA GLY A 64 -0.72 32.99 -9.93
C GLY A 64 0.72 33.12 -9.47
N ASP A 65 1.07 34.30 -8.93
CA ASP A 65 2.42 34.59 -8.45
C ASP A 65 2.77 33.76 -7.19
N PRO A 66 3.97 33.17 -7.08
CA PRO A 66 4.40 32.44 -5.88
C PRO A 66 4.39 33.26 -4.58
N SER A 67 4.43 34.59 -4.64
CA SER A 67 4.33 35.48 -3.47
C SER A 67 2.94 35.46 -2.82
N ASN A 68 1.89 35.08 -3.57
CA ASN A 68 0.53 34.91 -3.07
C ASN A 68 0.32 33.58 -2.32
N LEU A 69 1.39 32.79 -2.13
CA LEU A 69 1.36 31.52 -1.40
C LEU A 69 2.04 31.65 -0.02
N PRO A 70 1.51 31.00 1.03
CA PRO A 70 0.33 30.17 0.98
C PRO A 70 -0.96 31.00 1.01
N PHE A 71 -2.03 30.46 0.42
CA PHE A 71 -3.38 30.96 0.63
C PHE A 71 -4.11 30.11 1.67
N PHE A 72 -5.09 30.70 2.32
CA PHE A 72 -5.96 30.02 3.26
C PHE A 72 -7.43 30.28 2.91
N LEU A 73 -8.23 29.23 2.94
CA LEU A 73 -9.67 29.29 2.71
C LEU A 73 -10.36 28.48 3.80
N ARG A 74 -11.54 28.95 4.21
CA ARG A 74 -12.46 28.26 5.12
C ARG A 74 -13.77 28.06 4.37
N ASP A 75 -14.52 27.02 4.69
CA ASP A 75 -15.85 26.77 4.10
C ASP A 75 -15.83 26.73 2.56
N ILE A 76 -14.97 25.88 2.02
CA ILE A 76 -14.74 25.86 0.58
C ILE A 76 -16.03 25.44 -0.14
N PRO A 77 -16.52 26.23 -1.11
CA PRO A 77 -17.76 25.93 -1.82
C PRO A 77 -17.74 24.53 -2.45
N LEU A 78 -18.91 23.91 -2.54
CA LEU A 78 -19.07 22.58 -3.12
C LEU A 78 -19.52 22.66 -4.59
N GLN A 79 -19.07 21.71 -5.40
CA GLN A 79 -19.51 21.49 -6.78
C GLN A 79 -19.87 20.02 -7.03
N VAL A 80 -20.74 19.78 -8.01
CA VAL A 80 -20.99 18.42 -8.50
C VAL A 80 -19.83 18.02 -9.39
N LYS A 81 -19.31 16.80 -9.23
CA LYS A 81 -18.17 16.35 -10.04
C LYS A 81 -18.50 16.41 -11.52
N ASP A 82 -17.50 16.74 -12.34
CA ASP A 82 -17.65 16.83 -13.78
C ASP A 82 -17.66 15.43 -14.45
N ASP A 83 -18.72 14.68 -14.19
CA ASP A 83 -19.00 13.38 -14.81
C ASP A 83 -20.49 13.27 -15.12
N ALA A 84 -20.83 12.78 -16.32
CA ALA A 84 -22.22 12.73 -16.78
C ALA A 84 -23.08 11.77 -15.95
N GLY A 85 -22.53 10.64 -15.53
CA GLY A 85 -23.19 9.67 -14.66
C GLY A 85 -23.40 10.24 -13.26
N VAL A 86 -22.37 10.87 -12.69
CA VAL A 86 -22.44 11.56 -11.39
C VAL A 86 -23.51 12.65 -11.41
N ARG A 87 -23.52 13.54 -12.41
CA ARG A 87 -24.54 14.59 -12.53
C ARG A 87 -25.96 14.02 -12.57
N LYS A 88 -26.16 12.97 -13.36
CA LYS A 88 -27.46 12.30 -13.48
C LYS A 88 -27.91 11.75 -12.12
N GLN A 89 -27.04 11.01 -11.43
CA GLN A 89 -27.39 10.42 -10.14
C GLN A 89 -27.58 11.48 -9.05
N TYR A 90 -26.72 12.50 -9.00
CA TYR A 90 -26.86 13.62 -8.08
C TYR A 90 -28.23 14.29 -8.20
N LYS A 91 -28.67 14.54 -9.44
CA LYS A 91 -30.00 15.08 -9.71
C LYS A 91 -31.10 14.17 -9.17
N ILE A 92 -31.03 12.86 -9.44
CA ILE A 92 -32.00 11.88 -8.92
C ILE A 92 -32.05 11.92 -7.40
N VAL A 93 -30.91 11.82 -6.71
CA VAL A 93 -30.84 11.81 -5.24
C VAL A 93 -31.43 13.10 -4.65
N VAL A 94 -31.07 14.27 -5.19
CA VAL A 94 -31.58 15.56 -4.70
C VAL A 94 -33.08 15.73 -4.96
N ASP A 95 -33.56 15.31 -6.13
CA ASP A 95 -34.99 15.38 -6.47
C ASP A 95 -35.81 14.47 -5.53
N LEU A 96 -35.30 13.30 -5.16
CA LEU A 96 -35.91 12.40 -4.16
C LEU A 96 -35.87 13.00 -2.75
N MET A 97 -34.72 13.52 -2.32
CA MET A 97 -34.56 14.16 -1.00
C MET A 97 -35.55 15.32 -0.79
N LYS A 98 -35.81 16.11 -1.82
CA LYS A 98 -36.77 17.23 -1.76
C LYS A 98 -38.22 16.75 -1.60
N GLN A 99 -38.56 15.60 -2.18
CA GLN A 99 -39.90 15.01 -2.15
C GLN A 99 -40.19 14.24 -0.86
N ALA A 100 -39.16 13.74 -0.17
CA ALA A 100 -39.30 12.94 1.04
C ALA A 100 -39.77 13.77 2.26
N GLU A 101 -40.59 13.17 3.12
CA GLU A 101 -40.94 13.73 4.44
C GLU A 101 -39.84 13.42 5.48
N LEU A 102 -39.33 12.18 5.47
CA LEU A 102 -38.27 11.69 6.34
C LEU A 102 -37.11 11.11 5.50
N ILE A 103 -35.88 11.52 5.82
CA ILE A 103 -34.68 11.04 5.14
C ILE A 103 -33.82 10.23 6.14
N TYR A 104 -33.39 9.05 5.73
CA TYR A 104 -32.41 8.25 6.45
C TYR A 104 -31.05 8.37 5.77
N CYS A 105 -30.08 9.01 6.43
CA CYS A 105 -28.67 8.89 6.08
C CYS A 105 -28.24 7.45 6.30
N SER A 106 -28.06 6.71 5.20
CA SER A 106 -27.92 5.25 5.17
C SER A 106 -26.59 4.81 4.55
N THR A 107 -25.63 5.73 4.45
CA THR A 107 -24.25 5.49 4.00
C THR A 107 -23.44 4.67 5.02
N ASP A 108 -22.25 4.21 4.64
CA ASP A 108 -21.37 3.39 5.50
C ASP A 108 -21.11 4.07 6.86
N ALA A 109 -21.03 3.28 7.93
CA ALA A 109 -20.98 3.72 9.33
C ALA A 109 -19.61 4.26 9.76
N GLY A 110 -19.19 5.38 9.15
CA GLY A 110 -17.93 6.05 9.42
C GLY A 110 -17.90 7.50 8.94
N ARG A 111 -16.77 8.19 9.19
CA ARG A 111 -16.57 9.61 8.81
C ARG A 111 -16.82 9.86 7.32
N GLU A 112 -16.31 8.98 6.47
CA GLU A 112 -16.42 9.12 5.02
C GLU A 112 -17.86 8.98 4.52
N GLY A 113 -18.59 7.97 4.99
CA GLY A 113 -20.01 7.80 4.65
C GLY A 113 -20.84 9.01 5.07
N GLN A 114 -20.65 9.48 6.32
CA GLN A 114 -21.33 10.68 6.81
C GLN A 114 -21.01 11.90 5.94
N HIS A 115 -19.76 12.04 5.49
CA HIS A 115 -19.32 13.15 4.65
C HIS A 115 -19.95 13.10 3.24
N ILE A 116 -20.03 11.92 2.61
CA ILE A 116 -20.69 11.72 1.32
C ILE A 116 -22.14 12.21 1.37
N PHE A 117 -22.91 11.77 2.37
CA PHE A 117 -24.30 12.20 2.54
C PHE A 117 -24.39 13.72 2.75
N SER A 118 -23.58 14.26 3.66
CA SER A 118 -23.61 15.67 4.07
C SER A 118 -23.30 16.62 2.92
N LYS A 119 -22.36 16.25 2.04
CA LYS A 119 -22.05 17.06 0.84
C LYS A 119 -23.21 17.11 -0.14
N ILE A 120 -23.88 15.98 -0.40
CA ILE A 120 -25.06 15.93 -1.27
C ILE A 120 -26.19 16.78 -0.66
N PHE A 121 -26.44 16.60 0.64
CA PHE A 121 -27.48 17.33 1.36
C PHE A 121 -27.24 18.85 1.34
N LYS A 122 -26.00 19.30 1.62
CA LYS A 122 -25.59 20.72 1.57
C LYS A 122 -25.67 21.28 0.15
N LYS A 123 -25.07 20.61 -0.84
CA LYS A 123 -25.07 21.09 -2.24
C LYS A 123 -26.47 21.10 -2.87
N GLY A 124 -27.34 20.18 -2.45
CA GLY A 124 -28.72 20.06 -2.91
C GLY A 124 -29.67 21.11 -2.36
N ASN A 125 -29.23 21.89 -1.36
CA ASN A 125 -30.05 22.84 -0.61
C ASN A 125 -31.34 22.18 -0.10
N ILE A 126 -31.21 21.00 0.53
CA ILE A 126 -32.37 20.21 0.97
C ILE A 126 -33.17 20.89 2.08
N GLY A 127 -32.54 21.75 2.89
CA GLY A 127 -33.19 22.57 3.90
C GLY A 127 -33.54 21.80 5.18
N ASN A 128 -34.63 22.20 5.85
CA ASN A 128 -35.03 21.70 7.17
C ASN A 128 -35.83 20.38 7.11
N LYS A 129 -35.35 19.40 6.33
CA LYS A 129 -35.94 18.06 6.31
C LYS A 129 -35.55 17.29 7.59
N LYS A 130 -36.46 16.46 8.10
CA LYS A 130 -36.12 15.55 9.20
C LYS A 130 -35.16 14.48 8.69
N VAL A 131 -33.99 14.36 9.32
CA VAL A 131 -32.96 13.39 8.94
C VAL A 131 -32.61 12.50 10.14
N MET A 132 -32.72 11.19 9.93
CA MET A 132 -32.24 10.17 10.86
C MET A 132 -30.95 9.56 10.31
N ARG A 133 -30.04 9.16 11.18
CA ARG A 133 -28.84 8.42 10.81
C ARG A 133 -29.01 6.93 11.12
N LEU A 134 -28.96 6.13 10.07
CA LEU A 134 -28.98 4.67 10.13
C LEU A 134 -27.55 4.13 10.23
N TRP A 135 -27.12 3.76 11.44
CA TRP A 135 -25.72 3.38 11.73
C TRP A 135 -25.51 1.85 11.66
N VAL A 136 -25.35 1.33 10.44
CA VAL A 136 -25.22 -0.12 10.19
C VAL A 136 -23.74 -0.55 10.20
N ARG A 137 -23.32 -1.24 11.27
CA ARG A 137 -22.01 -1.93 11.34
C ARG A 137 -22.11 -3.39 10.93
N ASP A 138 -23.23 -4.01 11.30
CA ASP A 138 -23.58 -5.37 10.98
C ASP A 138 -24.52 -5.36 9.76
N GLN A 139 -24.03 -5.83 8.60
CA GLN A 139 -24.72 -5.75 7.31
C GLN A 139 -25.74 -6.88 7.10
N THR A 140 -25.98 -7.68 8.13
CA THR A 140 -26.93 -8.78 8.12
C THR A 140 -28.36 -8.27 8.16
N GLU A 141 -29.33 -9.12 7.80
CA GLU A 141 -30.73 -8.70 7.84
C GLU A 141 -31.19 -8.32 9.25
N SER A 142 -30.74 -9.06 10.27
CA SER A 142 -30.98 -8.74 11.69
C SER A 142 -30.25 -7.47 12.11
N GLY A 143 -28.98 -7.30 11.73
CA GLY A 143 -28.17 -6.11 12.00
C GLY A 143 -28.77 -4.84 11.40
N ILE A 144 -29.22 -4.89 10.14
CA ILE A 144 -29.91 -3.79 9.46
C ILE A 144 -31.23 -3.45 10.15
N LYS A 145 -32.05 -4.44 10.50
CA LYS A 145 -33.32 -4.22 11.21
C LYS A 145 -33.10 -3.60 12.59
N LYS A 146 -32.10 -4.06 13.32
CA LYS A 146 -31.71 -3.51 14.63
C LYS A 146 -31.25 -2.06 14.49
N ALA A 147 -30.34 -1.78 13.56
CA ALA A 147 -29.85 -0.42 13.30
C ALA A 147 -30.98 0.53 12.89
N PHE A 148 -32.00 0.04 12.19
CA PHE A 148 -33.18 0.82 11.82
C PHE A 148 -34.05 1.18 13.02
N GLN A 149 -34.24 0.24 13.96
CA GLN A 149 -34.95 0.50 15.21
C GLN A 149 -34.19 1.46 16.13
N GLU A 150 -32.86 1.40 16.11
CA GLU A 150 -31.96 2.24 16.91
C GLU A 150 -31.53 3.53 16.19
N ALA A 151 -32.12 3.84 15.03
CA ALA A 151 -31.75 5.00 14.23
C ALA A 151 -31.91 6.28 15.04
N LYS A 152 -30.88 7.13 15.01
CA LYS A 152 -30.79 8.34 15.83
C LYS A 152 -30.96 9.59 15.00
N ASP A 153 -31.19 10.73 15.65
CA ASP A 153 -31.22 12.00 14.94
C ASP A 153 -29.85 12.27 14.28
N ASN A 154 -29.83 12.72 13.03
CA ASN A 154 -28.56 12.97 12.33
C ASN A 154 -27.73 14.09 12.97
N SER A 155 -28.35 14.96 13.79
CA SER A 155 -27.63 15.98 14.57
C SER A 155 -26.67 15.39 15.62
N GLU A 156 -26.91 14.16 16.11
CA GLU A 156 -25.96 13.46 17.00
C GLU A 156 -24.62 13.17 16.30
N TYR A 157 -24.58 13.21 14.96
CA TYR A 157 -23.39 12.94 14.16
C TYR A 157 -22.76 14.22 13.58
N ALA A 158 -23.14 15.41 14.08
CA ALA A 158 -22.60 16.68 13.61
C ALA A 158 -21.06 16.74 13.67
N GLY A 159 -20.44 16.14 14.69
CA GLY A 159 -18.98 16.03 14.81
C GLY A 159 -18.34 15.27 13.64
N LEU A 160 -18.96 14.18 13.16
CA LEU A 160 -18.49 13.44 11.98
C LEU A 160 -18.63 14.25 10.69
N VAL A 161 -19.73 15.00 10.55
CA VAL A 161 -19.94 15.90 9.40
C VAL A 161 -18.81 16.93 9.33
N LEU A 162 -18.53 17.56 10.46
CA LEU A 162 -17.49 18.58 10.57
C LEU A 162 -16.10 17.99 10.33
N ALA A 163 -15.76 16.85 10.95
CA ALA A 163 -14.49 16.18 10.74
C ALA A 163 -14.27 15.75 9.28
N GLY A 164 -15.31 15.26 8.60
CA GLY A 164 -15.26 14.93 7.17
C GLY A 164 -14.92 16.14 6.29
N LYS A 165 -15.62 17.26 6.53
CA LYS A 165 -15.35 18.55 5.86
C LYS A 165 -13.90 19.00 6.09
N LEU A 166 -13.48 19.09 7.34
CA LEU A 166 -12.15 19.58 7.72
C LEU A 166 -11.03 18.70 7.18
N ARG A 167 -11.25 17.38 7.06
CA ARG A 167 -10.31 16.47 6.41
C ARG A 167 -10.13 16.80 4.92
N GLU A 168 -11.23 16.94 4.16
CA GLU A 168 -11.17 17.24 2.72
C GLU A 168 -10.50 18.60 2.47
N GLU A 169 -10.89 19.63 3.23
CA GLU A 169 -10.32 20.97 3.11
C GLU A 169 -8.84 21.01 3.51
N SER A 170 -8.45 20.36 4.62
CA SER A 170 -7.03 20.33 5.05
C SER A 170 -6.12 19.60 4.06
N ASP A 171 -6.52 18.41 3.58
CA ASP A 171 -5.73 17.67 2.59
C ASP A 171 -5.57 18.47 1.29
N MET A 172 -6.61 19.20 0.86
CA MET A 172 -6.56 20.07 -0.31
C MET A 172 -5.65 21.29 -0.09
N LEU A 173 -5.82 22.02 1.01
CA LEU A 173 -5.06 23.24 1.31
C LEU A 173 -3.57 22.94 1.52
N ILE A 174 -3.23 21.89 2.26
CA ILE A 174 -1.83 21.45 2.43
C ILE A 174 -1.25 21.03 1.08
N GLY A 175 -1.97 20.17 0.34
CA GLY A 175 -1.51 19.61 -0.92
C GLY A 175 -1.26 20.69 -1.98
N LEU A 176 -2.20 21.61 -2.18
CA LEU A 176 -2.11 22.67 -3.18
C LEU A 176 -1.03 23.69 -2.83
N ASN A 177 -1.03 24.22 -1.61
CA ASN A 177 -0.03 25.22 -1.19
C ASN A 177 1.38 24.66 -1.27
N ALA A 178 1.64 23.49 -0.67
CA ALA A 178 2.97 22.90 -0.64
C ALA A 178 3.45 22.54 -2.05
N THR A 179 2.60 21.90 -2.86
CA THR A 179 2.95 21.47 -4.22
C THR A 179 3.23 22.67 -5.13
N GLN A 180 2.35 23.68 -5.13
CA GLN A 180 2.50 24.83 -6.01
C GLN A 180 3.70 25.66 -5.62
N LEU A 181 3.86 25.98 -4.33
CA LEU A 181 4.95 26.82 -3.85
C LEU A 181 6.30 26.20 -4.18
N LEU A 182 6.47 24.93 -3.82
CA LEU A 182 7.70 24.19 -4.09
C LEU A 182 7.99 24.09 -5.59
N THR A 183 6.99 23.69 -6.39
CA THR A 183 7.17 23.52 -7.83
C THR A 183 7.55 24.85 -8.48
N LYS A 184 6.80 25.92 -8.21
CA LYS A 184 7.03 27.25 -8.81
C LYS A 184 8.41 27.82 -8.41
N LEU A 185 8.77 27.78 -7.13
CA LEU A 185 10.05 28.34 -6.69
C LEU A 185 11.26 27.52 -7.15
N SER A 186 11.10 26.19 -7.30
CA SER A 186 12.20 25.30 -7.68
C SER A 186 12.64 25.42 -9.14
N ASN A 187 11.85 26.08 -10.00
CA ASN A 187 12.00 26.06 -11.46
C ASN A 187 12.03 24.64 -12.04
N SER A 188 11.38 23.69 -11.36
CA SER A 188 11.30 22.30 -11.85
C SER A 188 10.47 22.23 -13.14
N PRO A 189 10.93 21.48 -14.16
CA PRO A 189 10.16 21.23 -15.37
C PRO A 189 8.99 20.24 -15.14
N SER A 190 8.82 19.73 -13.93
CA SER A 190 7.78 18.76 -13.55
C SER A 190 7.20 19.12 -12.19
N VAL A 191 5.94 18.77 -11.98
CA VAL A 191 5.25 19.02 -10.70
C VAL A 191 5.91 18.23 -9.57
N LEU A 192 6.38 18.93 -8.55
CA LEU A 192 6.93 18.35 -7.32
C LEU A 192 5.82 18.27 -6.29
N SER A 193 4.96 17.26 -6.43
CA SER A 193 3.80 17.14 -5.56
C SER A 193 4.17 16.74 -4.13
N LEU A 194 3.54 17.41 -3.17
CA LEU A 194 3.59 17.10 -1.75
C LEU A 194 2.17 16.86 -1.22
N GLY A 195 2.06 16.06 -0.17
CA GLY A 195 0.81 15.88 0.57
C GLY A 195 1.02 15.00 1.80
N ARG A 196 0.13 15.15 2.78
CA ARG A 196 0.23 14.54 4.11
C ARG A 196 0.50 13.04 4.10
N VAL A 197 -0.08 12.28 3.16
CA VAL A 197 0.09 10.82 3.07
C VAL A 197 1.14 10.39 2.04
N GLN A 198 1.14 11.00 0.85
CA GLN A 198 2.06 10.62 -0.23
C GLN A 198 3.52 10.93 0.09
N THR A 199 3.79 12.05 0.76
CA THR A 199 5.16 12.50 1.04
C THR A 199 5.86 11.61 2.07
N PRO A 200 5.28 11.29 3.26
CA PRO A 200 5.94 10.38 4.19
C PRO A 200 6.08 8.97 3.60
N THR A 201 5.13 8.52 2.76
CA THR A 201 5.25 7.24 2.04
C THR A 201 6.46 7.22 1.10
N LEU A 202 6.65 8.29 0.32
CA LEU A 202 7.83 8.43 -0.53
C LEU A 202 9.13 8.50 0.31
N ALA A 203 9.09 9.22 1.43
CA ALA A 203 10.23 9.33 2.35
C ALA A 203 10.64 7.97 2.92
N MET A 204 9.68 7.12 3.29
CA MET A 204 9.95 5.74 3.72
C MET A 204 10.71 4.96 2.65
N ILE A 205 10.26 5.01 1.39
CA ILE A 205 10.88 4.29 0.27
C ILE A 205 12.30 4.81 -0.01
N VAL A 206 12.47 6.14 -0.12
CA VAL A 206 13.78 6.76 -0.38
C VAL A 206 14.76 6.46 0.75
N LYS A 207 14.33 6.55 2.01
CA LYS A 207 15.18 6.22 3.17
C LYS A 207 15.62 4.76 3.15
N ARG A 208 14.71 3.83 2.82
CA ARG A 208 15.05 2.40 2.69
C ARG A 208 16.09 2.17 1.59
N ASP A 209 15.91 2.79 0.43
CA ASP A 209 16.87 2.68 -0.67
C ASP A 209 18.25 3.24 -0.31
N TYR A 210 18.28 4.41 0.36
CA TYR A 210 19.52 5.03 0.82
C TYR A 210 20.26 4.16 1.84
N ILE A 211 19.54 3.56 2.81
CA ILE A 211 20.13 2.63 3.77
C ILE A 211 20.78 1.44 3.02
N ILE A 212 20.11 0.90 2.01
CA ILE A 212 20.60 -0.26 1.25
C ILE A 212 21.84 0.11 0.42
N GLU A 213 21.86 1.27 -0.22
CA GLU A 213 22.95 1.70 -1.09
C GLU A 213 24.21 2.10 -0.32
N ASN A 214 24.05 2.64 0.89
CA ASN A 214 25.17 3.03 1.75
C ASN A 214 25.56 1.94 2.74
N PHE A 215 24.89 0.78 2.71
CA PHE A 215 25.20 -0.32 3.61
C PHE A 215 26.56 -0.93 3.27
N LYS A 216 27.49 -0.86 4.22
CA LYS A 216 28.78 -1.53 4.14
C LYS A 216 28.67 -2.88 4.84
N LYS A 217 28.80 -3.96 4.07
CA LYS A 217 28.86 -5.30 4.62
C LYS A 217 30.08 -5.40 5.53
N VAL A 218 29.85 -5.92 6.72
CA VAL A 218 30.90 -6.25 7.68
C VAL A 218 30.97 -7.76 7.74
N LYS A 219 32.17 -8.29 7.47
CA LYS A 219 32.47 -9.71 7.69
C LYS A 219 32.58 -9.94 9.19
N HIS A 220 31.96 -11.03 9.64
CA HIS A 220 32.10 -11.49 11.01
C HIS A 220 32.09 -13.01 11.03
N PHE A 221 32.63 -13.58 12.09
CA PHE A 221 32.77 -15.02 12.24
C PHE A 221 31.92 -15.52 13.41
N THR A 222 31.51 -16.77 13.30
CA THR A 222 30.97 -17.54 14.41
C THR A 222 31.55 -18.95 14.33
N ILE A 223 31.52 -19.67 15.44
CA ILE A 223 31.99 -21.06 15.49
C ILE A 223 30.76 -21.95 15.37
N VAL A 224 30.84 -22.97 14.53
CA VAL A 224 29.79 -23.99 14.39
C VAL A 224 30.35 -25.39 14.55
N ALA A 225 29.57 -26.28 15.14
CA ALA A 225 29.83 -27.71 15.17
C ALA A 225 28.74 -28.42 14.35
N PRO A 226 29.08 -29.10 13.24
CA PRO A 226 28.11 -29.79 12.42
C PRO A 226 27.58 -31.04 13.13
N VAL A 227 26.28 -31.28 13.08
CA VAL A 227 25.69 -32.57 13.49
C VAL A 227 25.69 -33.47 12.26
N MET A 228 26.34 -34.63 12.34
CA MET A 228 26.57 -35.55 11.24
C MET A 228 25.61 -36.74 11.30
N ASN A 229 25.20 -37.24 10.14
CA ASN A 229 24.59 -38.56 10.03
C ASN A 229 25.71 -39.61 9.93
N LEU A 230 25.76 -40.57 10.87
CA LEU A 230 26.79 -41.63 10.89
C LEU A 230 26.49 -42.81 9.94
N GLY A 231 25.68 -42.60 8.89
CA GLY A 231 25.41 -43.59 7.84
C GLY A 231 26.52 -43.74 6.80
N LYS A 232 26.28 -44.57 5.76
CA LYS A 232 27.24 -44.86 4.66
C LYS A 232 27.72 -43.61 3.90
N ASP A 233 26.89 -42.57 3.85
CA ASP A 233 27.26 -41.24 3.36
C ASP A 233 27.22 -40.28 4.55
N SER A 234 28.37 -39.92 5.12
CA SER A 234 28.44 -38.98 6.24
C SER A 234 28.01 -37.58 5.82
N THR A 235 26.72 -37.29 5.93
CA THR A 235 26.13 -35.99 5.55
C THR A 235 25.82 -35.15 6.78
N LYS A 236 26.04 -33.84 6.66
CA LYS A 236 25.66 -32.85 7.66
C LYS A 236 24.14 -32.70 7.74
N LEU A 237 23.57 -32.89 8.93
CA LEU A 237 22.14 -32.71 9.23
C LEU A 237 21.84 -31.29 9.72
N PHE A 238 22.57 -30.84 10.74
CA PHE A 238 22.37 -29.55 11.39
C PHE A 238 23.69 -28.82 11.65
N GLU A 239 23.61 -27.56 12.07
CA GLU A 239 24.71 -26.82 12.68
C GLU A 239 24.33 -26.46 14.11
N MET A 240 25.17 -26.86 15.07
CA MET A 240 25.17 -26.26 16.40
C MET A 240 26.00 -24.99 16.34
N VAL A 241 25.37 -23.87 16.60
CA VAL A 241 25.98 -22.54 16.52
C VAL A 241 26.21 -22.03 17.93
N LEU A 242 27.27 -21.24 18.10
CA LEU A 242 27.49 -20.49 19.33
C LEU A 242 26.21 -19.75 19.74
N GLU A 243 25.80 -19.90 20.99
CA GLU A 243 24.51 -19.38 21.47
C GLU A 243 24.42 -17.86 21.34
N LYS A 244 25.52 -17.16 21.59
CA LYS A 244 25.64 -15.72 21.40
C LYS A 244 26.30 -15.47 20.04
N ASP A 245 25.55 -14.89 19.10
CA ASP A 245 26.12 -14.42 17.83
C ASP A 245 26.78 -13.05 18.05
N GLU A 246 27.98 -13.07 18.63
CA GLU A 246 28.74 -11.87 19.03
C GLU A 246 29.41 -11.15 17.84
N GLN A 247 29.23 -11.65 16.62
CA GLN A 247 29.87 -11.11 15.41
C GLN A 247 31.39 -10.96 15.57
N LEU A 248 32.06 -12.06 15.90
CA LEU A 248 33.49 -12.10 16.21
C LEU A 248 34.36 -11.65 15.03
N THR A 249 35.54 -11.11 15.33
CA THR A 249 36.62 -11.00 14.35
C THR A 249 37.17 -12.38 14.00
N GLN A 250 37.94 -12.50 12.90
CA GLN A 250 38.57 -13.78 12.55
C GLN A 250 39.55 -14.25 13.62
N GLU A 251 40.34 -13.31 14.17
CA GLU A 251 41.34 -13.57 15.20
C GLU A 251 40.68 -14.03 16.50
N ASP A 252 39.62 -13.33 16.95
CA ASP A 252 38.87 -13.73 18.15
C ASP A 252 38.19 -15.09 17.97
N ALA A 253 37.63 -15.34 16.78
CA ALA A 253 36.99 -16.62 16.50
C ALA A 253 38.01 -17.77 16.46
N GLN A 254 39.22 -17.54 15.92
CA GLN A 254 40.29 -18.53 15.91
C GLN A 254 40.83 -18.78 17.33
N ALA A 255 41.10 -17.73 18.11
CA ALA A 255 41.57 -17.86 19.49
C ALA A 255 40.57 -18.63 20.36
N ARG A 256 39.26 -18.41 20.15
CA ARG A 256 38.22 -19.20 20.79
C ARG A 256 38.20 -20.64 20.29
N LEU A 257 38.32 -20.87 18.98
CA LEU A 257 38.35 -22.20 18.38
C LEU A 257 39.52 -23.05 18.94
N ASP A 258 40.69 -22.46 19.13
CA ASP A 258 41.92 -23.15 19.57
C ASP A 258 41.84 -23.69 21.01
N VAL A 259 40.94 -23.16 21.83
CA VAL A 259 40.71 -23.61 23.22
C VAL A 259 39.51 -24.55 23.38
N LEU A 260 38.79 -24.84 22.28
CA LEU A 260 37.69 -25.83 22.29
C LEU A 260 38.26 -27.24 22.14
N GLY A 261 37.52 -28.22 22.66
CA GLY A 261 37.88 -29.64 22.54
C GLY A 261 37.36 -30.51 23.67
N ASN A 262 36.76 -29.93 24.72
CA ASN A 262 36.24 -30.67 25.87
C ASN A 262 34.73 -30.43 26.03
N ARG A 263 33.96 -31.13 25.21
CA ARG A 263 32.49 -31.05 25.20
C ARG A 263 31.89 -31.72 26.43
N THR A 264 31.06 -30.98 27.16
CA THR A 264 30.37 -31.43 28.37
C THR A 264 28.92 -30.93 28.39
N GLY A 265 28.11 -31.42 29.33
CA GLY A 265 26.78 -30.87 29.59
C GLY A 265 25.81 -30.95 28.40
N TYR A 266 25.94 -31.97 27.54
CA TYR A 266 24.99 -32.16 26.45
C TYR A 266 23.59 -32.39 26.99
N SER A 267 22.65 -31.61 26.48
CA SER A 267 21.25 -31.67 26.88
C SER A 267 20.36 -31.50 25.66
N VAL A 268 19.30 -32.29 25.62
CA VAL A 268 18.20 -32.13 24.67
C VAL A 268 16.97 -31.76 25.46
N LYS A 269 16.36 -30.64 25.13
CA LYS A 269 15.11 -30.16 25.73
C LYS A 269 14.06 -30.04 24.63
N SER A 270 12.86 -30.53 24.89
CA SER A 270 11.72 -30.31 24.01
C SER A 270 10.63 -29.51 24.71
N GLU A 271 9.99 -28.61 23.95
CA GLU A 271 8.80 -27.88 24.39
C GLU A 271 7.73 -27.96 23.31
N ARG A 272 6.46 -28.19 23.71
CA ARG A 272 5.32 -28.12 22.79
C ARG A 272 4.84 -26.69 22.69
N VAL A 273 4.79 -26.16 21.47
CA VAL A 273 4.34 -24.80 21.15
C VAL A 273 3.11 -24.89 20.25
N LYS A 274 2.01 -24.27 20.69
CA LYS A 274 0.78 -24.15 19.90
C LYS A 274 0.89 -22.97 18.93
N GLU A 275 0.63 -23.20 17.65
CA GLU A 275 0.53 -22.18 16.62
C GLU A 275 -0.92 -22.05 16.17
N LYS A 276 -1.59 -20.98 16.61
CA LYS A 276 -2.97 -20.68 16.22
C LYS A 276 -3.07 -20.40 14.72
N PRO A 277 -4.26 -20.58 14.12
CA PRO A 277 -4.53 -20.07 12.78
C PRO A 277 -4.20 -18.59 12.67
N ARG A 278 -3.83 -18.15 11.47
CA ARG A 278 -3.64 -16.72 11.22
C ARG A 278 -4.99 -16.02 11.31
N LYS A 279 -5.00 -14.77 11.78
CA LYS A 279 -6.22 -13.94 11.80
C LYS A 279 -6.87 -13.81 10.42
N LEU A 280 -8.17 -13.50 10.43
CA LEU A 280 -8.93 -13.18 9.23
C LEU A 280 -8.36 -11.96 8.50
N PHE A 281 -8.75 -11.79 7.24
CA PHE A 281 -8.16 -10.76 6.41
C PHE A 281 -8.81 -9.39 6.64
N SER A 282 -7.99 -8.40 6.96
CA SER A 282 -8.24 -7.00 6.57
C SER A 282 -7.83 -6.76 5.11
N LEU A 283 -8.19 -5.60 4.53
CA LEU A 283 -7.74 -5.24 3.18
C LEU A 283 -6.21 -5.21 3.09
N THR A 284 -5.53 -4.59 4.07
CA THR A 284 -4.06 -4.49 4.08
C THR A 284 -3.43 -5.87 4.16
N SER A 285 -3.87 -6.72 5.09
CA SER A 285 -3.28 -8.06 5.27
C SER A 285 -3.52 -8.97 4.07
N LEU A 286 -4.65 -8.83 3.37
CA LEU A 286 -4.92 -9.53 2.12
C LEU A 286 -4.02 -9.02 0.98
N GLN A 287 -3.86 -7.70 0.83
CA GLN A 287 -2.96 -7.11 -0.16
C GLN A 287 -1.51 -7.56 0.06
N VAL A 288 -1.03 -7.57 1.31
CA VAL A 288 0.29 -8.07 1.69
C VAL A 288 0.43 -9.54 1.32
N TYR A 289 -0.58 -10.35 1.65
CA TYR A 289 -0.57 -11.78 1.39
C TYR A 289 -0.55 -12.10 -0.11
N MET A 290 -1.41 -11.48 -0.91
CA MET A 290 -1.47 -11.69 -2.36
C MET A 290 -0.24 -11.13 -3.07
N ASN A 291 0.31 -10.01 -2.61
CA ASN A 291 1.57 -9.49 -3.13
C ASN A 291 2.72 -10.50 -2.91
N LYS A 292 2.80 -11.09 -1.72
CA LYS A 292 3.81 -12.11 -1.40
C LYS A 292 3.60 -13.41 -2.17
N LYS A 293 2.36 -13.88 -2.28
CA LYS A 293 2.02 -15.21 -2.85
C LYS A 293 2.07 -15.23 -4.37
N VAL A 294 1.52 -14.20 -5.03
CA VAL A 294 1.35 -14.18 -6.50
C VAL A 294 1.83 -12.88 -7.17
N GLY A 295 2.42 -11.94 -6.42
CA GLY A 295 3.01 -10.72 -6.98
C GLY A 295 2.00 -9.65 -7.40
N TRP A 296 0.74 -9.73 -6.95
CA TRP A 296 -0.26 -8.71 -7.28
C TRP A 296 0.06 -7.36 -6.64
N SER A 297 -0.27 -6.27 -7.35
CA SER A 297 -0.32 -4.95 -6.75
C SER A 297 -1.48 -4.84 -5.75
N ALA A 298 -1.37 -3.88 -4.85
CA ALA A 298 -2.41 -3.51 -3.90
C ALA A 298 -3.73 -3.17 -4.61
N SER A 299 -3.62 -2.39 -5.69
CA SER A 299 -4.75 -1.97 -6.53
C SER A 299 -5.43 -3.15 -7.21
N LYS A 300 -4.65 -4.10 -7.76
CA LYS A 300 -5.20 -5.32 -8.38
C LYS A 300 -5.95 -6.18 -7.37
N THR A 301 -5.39 -6.37 -6.18
CA THR A 301 -6.05 -7.12 -5.11
C THR A 301 -7.39 -6.49 -4.73
N LEU A 302 -7.41 -5.15 -4.53
CA LEU A 302 -8.64 -4.43 -4.21
C LEU A 302 -9.67 -4.50 -5.35
N GLU A 303 -9.25 -4.42 -6.62
CA GLU A 303 -10.13 -4.54 -7.79
C GLU A 303 -10.82 -5.91 -7.84
N VAL A 304 -10.05 -6.99 -7.67
CA VAL A 304 -10.60 -8.36 -7.69
C VAL A 304 -11.50 -8.59 -6.48
N LEU A 305 -11.09 -8.10 -5.30
CA LEU A 305 -11.89 -8.20 -4.09
C LEU A 305 -13.23 -7.45 -4.22
N GLN A 306 -13.20 -6.26 -4.79
CA GLN A 306 -14.40 -5.48 -5.06
C GLN A 306 -15.36 -6.24 -5.99
N LYS A 307 -14.86 -6.93 -7.03
CA LYS A 307 -15.70 -7.77 -7.91
C LYS A 307 -16.35 -8.94 -7.17
N LEU A 308 -15.62 -9.60 -6.27
CA LEU A 308 -16.17 -10.68 -5.45
C LEU A 308 -17.27 -10.16 -4.51
N TYR A 309 -17.04 -8.99 -3.90
CA TYR A 309 -18.02 -8.32 -3.04
C TYR A 309 -19.26 -7.88 -3.81
N ASP A 310 -19.10 -7.30 -5.01
CA ASP A 310 -20.23 -6.85 -5.84
C ASP A 310 -21.12 -8.04 -6.27
N LYS A 311 -20.55 -9.24 -6.36
CA LYS A 311 -21.26 -10.53 -6.57
C LYS A 311 -21.77 -11.16 -5.27
N LYS A 312 -21.57 -10.50 -4.14
CA LYS A 312 -21.94 -10.93 -2.78
C LYS A 312 -21.23 -12.19 -2.29
N PHE A 313 -20.10 -12.61 -2.89
CA PHE A 313 -19.37 -13.83 -2.48
C PHE A 313 -18.48 -13.65 -1.25
N VAL A 314 -18.09 -12.41 -0.95
CA VAL A 314 -17.27 -12.05 0.20
C VAL A 314 -17.85 -10.82 0.90
N SER A 315 -17.51 -10.64 2.17
CA SER A 315 -17.89 -9.46 2.95
C SER A 315 -17.14 -8.20 2.49
N TYR A 316 -17.40 -7.06 3.14
CA TYR A 316 -16.99 -5.75 2.69
C TYR A 316 -15.47 -5.61 2.47
N PRO A 317 -15.01 -5.09 1.30
CA PRO A 317 -13.63 -5.23 0.86
C PRO A 317 -12.67 -4.18 1.42
N ARG A 318 -13.16 -3.09 2.05
CA ARG A 318 -12.33 -1.94 2.49
C ARG A 318 -12.25 -1.82 4.02
N THR A 319 -12.21 -2.96 4.69
CA THR A 319 -12.08 -3.07 6.14
C THR A 319 -10.63 -3.02 6.62
N SER A 320 -10.39 -2.39 7.77
CA SER A 320 -9.15 -2.51 8.55
C SER A 320 -9.19 -3.65 9.55
N SER A 321 -10.37 -4.19 9.86
CA SER A 321 -10.53 -5.21 10.89
C SER A 321 -10.07 -6.58 10.42
N GLU A 322 -9.54 -7.36 11.36
CA GLU A 322 -9.21 -8.78 11.23
C GLU A 322 -10.13 -9.64 12.13
N TYR A 323 -11.24 -9.06 12.62
CA TYR A 323 -12.14 -9.65 13.62
C TYR A 323 -13.60 -9.62 13.16
N LEU A 324 -14.40 -10.49 13.76
CA LEU A 324 -15.86 -10.52 13.70
C LEU A 324 -16.44 -9.93 14.99
N ALA A 325 -17.64 -9.39 14.93
CA ALA A 325 -18.36 -8.82 16.06
C ALA A 325 -19.05 -9.89 16.91
N ASN A 326 -19.58 -10.93 16.27
CA ASN A 326 -20.19 -12.11 16.90
C ASN A 326 -20.04 -13.35 15.99
N ASP A 327 -20.54 -14.50 16.43
CA ASP A 327 -20.51 -15.77 15.73
C ASP A 327 -21.91 -16.34 15.38
N GLU A 328 -22.98 -15.56 15.56
CA GLU A 328 -24.38 -16.03 15.48
C GLU A 328 -24.75 -16.54 14.08
N GLU A 329 -24.18 -15.94 13.03
CA GLU A 329 -24.48 -16.31 11.64
C GLU A 329 -23.57 -17.41 11.06
N LEU A 330 -22.45 -17.70 11.74
CA LEU A 330 -21.48 -18.66 11.24
C LEU A 330 -22.06 -20.06 11.01
N PRO A 331 -23.00 -20.59 11.83
CA PRO A 331 -23.64 -21.88 11.56
C PRO A 331 -24.39 -21.92 10.23
N GLY A 332 -25.16 -20.87 9.93
CA GLY A 332 -25.91 -20.76 8.68
C GLY A 332 -24.99 -20.64 7.46
N LEU A 333 -23.92 -19.87 7.61
CA LEU A 333 -22.86 -19.74 6.62
C LEU A 333 -22.17 -21.09 6.37
N LEU A 334 -21.71 -21.79 7.41
CA LEU A 334 -21.08 -23.11 7.28
C LEU A 334 -22.02 -24.12 6.61
N ALA A 335 -23.30 -24.14 7.00
CA ALA A 335 -24.30 -25.03 6.40
C ALA A 335 -24.44 -24.82 4.88
N CYS A 336 -24.38 -23.57 4.41
CA CYS A 336 -24.41 -23.27 2.97
C CYS A 336 -23.21 -23.88 2.22
N HIS A 337 -22.05 -24.01 2.87
CA HIS A 337 -20.80 -24.53 2.29
C HIS A 337 -20.50 -26.00 2.66
N SER A 338 -21.46 -26.72 3.24
CA SER A 338 -21.33 -28.12 3.72
C SER A 338 -20.94 -29.15 2.64
N SER A 339 -21.03 -28.81 1.36
CA SER A 339 -20.52 -29.66 0.27
C SER A 339 -18.99 -29.70 0.19
N ASN A 340 -18.29 -28.75 0.82
CA ASN A 340 -16.83 -28.77 0.94
C ASN A 340 -16.43 -29.66 2.12
N GLU A 341 -15.48 -30.58 1.91
CA GLU A 341 -15.08 -31.58 2.90
C GLU A 341 -14.53 -30.96 4.20
N TRP A 342 -13.77 -29.87 4.12
CA TRP A 342 -13.23 -29.20 5.30
C TRP A 342 -14.32 -28.53 6.14
N VAL A 343 -15.32 -27.95 5.47
CA VAL A 343 -16.49 -27.34 6.13
C VAL A 343 -17.38 -28.42 6.75
N LYS A 344 -17.60 -29.52 6.02
CA LYS A 344 -18.32 -30.67 6.53
C LYS A 344 -17.67 -31.22 7.81
N SER A 345 -16.34 -31.36 7.81
CA SER A 345 -15.59 -31.76 9.00
C SER A 345 -15.77 -30.80 10.17
N ILE A 346 -15.84 -29.48 9.94
CA ILE A 346 -16.13 -28.50 11.00
C ILE A 346 -17.51 -28.76 11.61
N ILE A 347 -18.52 -28.99 10.76
CA ILE A 347 -19.91 -29.23 11.20
C ILE A 347 -20.00 -30.55 11.98
N ASP A 348 -19.44 -31.64 11.43
CA ASP A 348 -19.54 -32.99 12.00
C ASP A 348 -18.85 -33.11 13.37
N ASN A 349 -17.80 -32.32 13.63
CA ASN A 349 -17.08 -32.30 14.91
C ASN A 349 -17.64 -31.30 15.95
N GLY A 350 -18.71 -30.58 15.61
CA GLY A 350 -19.20 -29.45 16.39
C GLY A 350 -18.36 -28.20 16.11
N TRP A 351 -18.96 -27.24 15.38
CA TRP A 351 -18.26 -26.03 14.98
C TRP A 351 -17.86 -25.20 16.22
N GLU A 352 -16.59 -24.79 16.28
CA GLU A 352 -16.11 -23.78 17.23
C GLU A 352 -15.10 -22.90 16.52
N ILE A 353 -15.35 -21.59 16.45
CA ILE A 353 -14.36 -20.64 15.94
C ILE A 353 -13.38 -20.28 17.05
N GLU A 354 -12.10 -20.11 16.71
CA GLU A 354 -11.10 -19.63 17.67
C GLU A 354 -11.48 -18.24 18.19
N LYS A 355 -11.83 -18.17 19.48
CA LYS A 355 -12.43 -17.00 20.15
C LYS A 355 -11.65 -15.70 19.96
N THR A 356 -10.34 -15.76 19.72
CA THR A 356 -9.54 -14.56 19.44
C THR A 356 -9.91 -13.83 18.14
N PHE A 357 -10.75 -14.43 17.28
CA PHE A 357 -11.24 -13.81 16.06
C PHE A 357 -12.60 -13.12 16.23
N VAL A 358 -13.31 -13.36 17.35
CA VAL A 358 -14.61 -12.75 17.65
C VAL A 358 -14.41 -11.74 18.79
N ASP A 359 -14.31 -10.46 18.43
CA ASP A 359 -14.06 -9.38 19.39
C ASP A 359 -14.68 -8.06 18.87
N PRO A 360 -15.91 -7.71 19.32
CA PRO A 360 -16.60 -6.53 18.85
C PRO A 360 -15.87 -5.23 19.21
N SER A 361 -15.00 -5.23 20.22
CA SER A 361 -14.18 -4.06 20.58
C SER A 361 -13.05 -3.77 19.58
N LYS A 362 -12.73 -4.74 18.71
CA LYS A 362 -11.70 -4.63 17.67
C LYS A 362 -12.27 -4.59 16.24
N VAL A 363 -13.59 -4.50 16.11
CA VAL A 363 -14.25 -4.23 14.83
C VAL A 363 -14.28 -2.72 14.61
N SER A 364 -13.86 -2.28 13.42
CA SER A 364 -13.90 -0.87 13.01
C SER A 364 -15.26 -0.53 12.38
N ASP A 365 -15.29 0.14 11.23
CA ASP A 365 -16.54 0.41 10.49
C ASP A 365 -17.13 -0.87 9.89
N HIS A 366 -16.28 -1.87 9.65
CA HIS A 366 -16.63 -3.16 9.05
C HIS A 366 -15.86 -4.31 9.72
N GLU A 367 -16.43 -5.51 9.69
CA GLU A 367 -15.76 -6.76 10.11
C GLU A 367 -14.68 -7.18 9.11
N ALA A 368 -13.97 -8.27 9.42
CA ALA A 368 -13.00 -8.88 8.51
C ALA A 368 -13.61 -9.33 7.18
N VAL A 369 -12.76 -9.44 6.17
CA VAL A 369 -13.07 -10.05 4.87
C VAL A 369 -13.20 -11.57 5.04
N ILE A 370 -14.43 -12.07 4.89
CA ILE A 370 -14.80 -13.49 4.95
C ILE A 370 -15.66 -13.86 3.73
N ILE A 371 -15.90 -15.16 3.54
CA ILE A 371 -16.89 -15.64 2.57
C ILE A 371 -18.32 -15.36 3.10
N THR A 372 -19.32 -15.42 2.24
CA THR A 372 -20.74 -15.26 2.62
C THR A 372 -21.52 -16.56 2.42
N THR A 373 -22.82 -16.54 2.73
CA THR A 373 -23.78 -17.61 2.39
C THR A 373 -23.95 -17.81 0.88
N GLU A 374 -23.68 -16.78 0.08
CA GLU A 374 -23.76 -16.84 -1.39
C GLU A 374 -22.56 -17.58 -1.97
N LYS A 375 -22.84 -18.71 -2.63
CA LYS A 375 -21.81 -19.55 -3.23
C LYS A 375 -21.52 -19.12 -4.66
N PRO A 376 -20.24 -19.03 -5.06
CA PRO A 376 -19.91 -18.87 -6.46
C PRO A 376 -20.32 -20.11 -7.26
N SER A 377 -21.18 -19.93 -8.27
CA SER A 377 -21.53 -20.98 -9.24
C SER A 377 -20.34 -21.34 -10.14
N SER A 378 -19.55 -20.34 -10.52
CA SER A 378 -18.24 -20.50 -11.16
C SER A 378 -17.39 -19.26 -10.91
N LEU A 379 -16.10 -19.46 -10.61
CA LEU A 379 -15.08 -18.40 -10.60
C LEU A 379 -14.00 -18.75 -11.61
N VAL A 380 -13.53 -17.74 -12.34
CA VAL A 380 -12.46 -17.90 -13.33
C VAL A 380 -11.24 -17.06 -12.96
N SER A 381 -10.05 -17.58 -13.26
CA SER A 381 -8.78 -16.85 -13.19
C SER A 381 -8.51 -16.21 -11.80
N ASP A 382 -8.36 -14.88 -11.75
CA ASP A 382 -7.99 -14.13 -10.56
C ASP A 382 -9.06 -14.15 -9.47
N GLU A 383 -10.35 -14.12 -9.81
CA GLU A 383 -11.43 -14.16 -8.82
C GLU A 383 -11.39 -15.47 -8.03
N LYS A 384 -11.15 -16.60 -8.71
CA LYS A 384 -10.99 -17.90 -8.06
C LYS A 384 -9.81 -17.90 -7.10
N LYS A 385 -8.65 -17.44 -7.58
CA LYS A 385 -7.44 -17.39 -6.74
C LYS A 385 -7.67 -16.59 -5.47
N LEU A 386 -8.26 -15.40 -5.55
CA LEU A 386 -8.48 -14.56 -4.37
C LEU A 386 -9.52 -15.17 -3.43
N TYR A 387 -10.63 -15.67 -3.97
CA TYR A 387 -11.69 -16.31 -3.19
C TYR A 387 -11.18 -17.54 -2.44
N ASP A 388 -10.41 -18.41 -3.10
CA ASP A 388 -9.86 -19.63 -2.48
C ASP A 388 -8.98 -19.28 -1.26
N GLU A 389 -8.20 -18.20 -1.30
CA GLU A 389 -7.39 -17.76 -0.16
C GLU A 389 -8.23 -17.21 1.00
N ILE A 390 -9.29 -16.45 0.69
CA ILE A 390 -10.24 -15.94 1.69
C ILE A 390 -10.99 -17.11 2.33
N PHE A 391 -11.47 -18.05 1.52
CA PHE A 391 -12.14 -19.27 1.95
C PHE A 391 -11.23 -20.09 2.87
N LEU A 392 -10.00 -20.40 2.44
CA LEU A 392 -9.05 -21.17 3.23
C LEU A 392 -8.71 -20.47 4.55
N ARG A 393 -8.53 -19.15 4.53
CA ARG A 393 -8.27 -18.37 5.75
C ARG A 393 -9.46 -18.43 6.71
N PHE A 394 -10.68 -18.26 6.21
CA PHE A 394 -11.90 -18.36 7.00
C PHE A 394 -12.09 -19.76 7.60
N VAL A 395 -11.98 -20.81 6.78
CA VAL A 395 -12.12 -22.21 7.24
C VAL A 395 -11.06 -22.55 8.30
N SER A 396 -9.82 -22.09 8.14
CA SER A 396 -8.77 -22.34 9.13
C SER A 396 -9.07 -21.78 10.52
N ALA A 397 -9.96 -20.78 10.63
CA ALA A 397 -10.37 -20.18 11.89
C ALA A 397 -11.14 -21.13 12.82
N PHE A 398 -11.70 -22.22 12.27
CA PHE A 398 -12.46 -23.24 12.99
C PHE A 398 -11.64 -24.50 13.31
N TYR A 399 -10.38 -24.56 12.87
CA TYR A 399 -9.50 -25.69 13.15
C TYR A 399 -8.65 -25.42 14.40
N PRO A 400 -8.31 -26.46 15.19
CA PRO A 400 -7.49 -26.28 16.37
C PRO A 400 -6.07 -25.79 16.01
N PRO A 401 -5.37 -25.15 16.97
CA PRO A 401 -3.97 -24.78 16.77
C PRO A 401 -3.11 -25.98 16.37
N ALA A 402 -2.17 -25.76 15.45
CA ALA A 402 -1.14 -26.74 15.17
C ALA A 402 -0.21 -26.88 16.38
N VAL A 403 0.22 -28.09 16.72
CA VAL A 403 1.17 -28.31 17.82
C VAL A 403 2.52 -28.67 17.23
N PHE A 404 3.48 -27.79 17.46
CA PHE A 404 4.87 -28.02 17.12
C PHE A 404 5.65 -28.48 18.35
N GLU A 405 6.58 -29.41 18.18
CA GLU A 405 7.61 -29.69 19.15
C GLU A 405 8.89 -28.96 18.74
N LYS A 406 9.34 -28.07 19.62
CA LYS A 406 10.61 -27.36 19.45
C LYS A 406 11.66 -28.08 20.28
N VAL A 407 12.56 -28.79 19.60
CA VAL A 407 13.64 -29.55 20.21
C VAL A 407 14.92 -28.73 20.14
N THR A 408 15.52 -28.44 21.28
CA THR A 408 16.78 -27.71 21.39
C THR A 408 17.83 -28.63 21.97
N ALA A 409 18.85 -28.93 21.17
CA ALA A 409 20.05 -29.62 21.62
C ALA A 409 21.12 -28.56 21.94
N SER A 410 21.84 -28.74 23.05
CA SER A 410 22.93 -27.86 23.45
C SER A 410 24.03 -28.61 24.19
N PHE A 411 25.26 -28.12 24.14
CA PHE A 411 26.37 -28.56 24.99
C PHE A 411 27.26 -27.37 25.37
N GLN A 412 28.15 -27.60 26.33
CA GLN A 412 29.16 -26.65 26.79
C GLN A 412 30.56 -27.12 26.41
N ASP A 413 31.44 -26.19 26.07
CA ASP A 413 32.88 -26.44 25.90
C ASP A 413 33.62 -25.21 26.43
N GLY A 414 34.22 -25.34 27.61
CA GLY A 414 34.74 -24.22 28.38
C GLY A 414 33.63 -23.19 28.73
N PRO A 415 33.82 -21.88 28.47
CA PRO A 415 32.81 -20.85 28.73
C PRO A 415 31.73 -20.79 27.64
N GLU A 416 31.91 -21.50 26.53
CA GLU A 416 31.06 -21.38 25.35
C GLU A 416 29.91 -22.39 25.37
N THR A 417 28.74 -21.94 24.93
CA THR A 417 27.55 -22.79 24.78
C THR A 417 27.18 -22.86 23.31
N PHE A 418 27.06 -24.08 22.79
CA PHE A 418 26.60 -24.34 21.43
C PHE A 418 25.18 -24.87 21.46
N LYS A 419 24.33 -24.38 20.56
CA LYS A 419 22.93 -24.82 20.47
C LYS A 419 22.46 -24.94 19.03
N THR A 420 21.48 -25.81 18.85
CA THR A 420 20.68 -25.87 17.62
C THR A 420 19.24 -26.18 17.99
N THR A 421 18.31 -25.71 17.17
CA THR A 421 16.88 -25.87 17.43
C THR A 421 16.20 -26.39 16.17
N GLU A 422 15.45 -27.46 16.33
CA GLU A 422 14.55 -28.02 15.33
C GLU A 422 13.10 -27.75 15.77
N LYS A 423 12.22 -27.47 14.81
CA LYS A 423 10.78 -27.30 15.03
C LYS A 423 10.05 -28.30 14.14
N VAL A 424 9.48 -29.35 14.72
CA VAL A 424 8.73 -30.39 13.99
C VAL A 424 7.24 -30.31 14.29
N LEU A 425 6.40 -30.62 13.31
CA LEU A 425 4.95 -30.66 13.47
C LEU A 425 4.55 -31.99 14.12
N ARG A 426 3.81 -31.96 15.23
CA ARG A 426 3.33 -33.14 15.96
C ARG A 426 1.82 -33.34 15.83
N GLU A 427 1.07 -32.26 15.81
CA GLU A 427 -0.38 -32.27 15.57
C GLU A 427 -0.69 -31.23 14.51
N GLN A 428 -1.29 -31.65 13.39
CA GLN A 428 -1.49 -30.77 12.22
C GLN A 428 -2.35 -29.55 12.56
N GLY A 429 -3.42 -29.74 13.32
CA GLY A 429 -4.43 -28.70 13.54
C GLY A 429 -4.87 -28.08 12.22
N TRP A 430 -4.94 -26.76 12.16
CA TRP A 430 -5.28 -26.00 10.95
C TRP A 430 -4.32 -26.19 9.76
N LEU A 431 -3.10 -26.72 9.97
CA LEU A 431 -2.15 -26.97 8.89
C LEU A 431 -2.52 -28.18 8.01
N VAL A 432 -3.54 -28.96 8.39
CA VAL A 432 -4.13 -29.98 7.50
C VAL A 432 -4.63 -29.34 6.19
N LEU A 433 -5.11 -28.10 6.27
CA LEU A 433 -5.57 -27.32 5.12
C LEU A 433 -4.43 -26.90 4.18
N GLU A 434 -3.19 -26.94 4.65
CA GLU A 434 -1.98 -26.68 3.87
C GLU A 434 -1.25 -27.98 3.45
N ASN A 435 -1.85 -29.15 3.69
CA ASN A 435 -1.25 -30.47 3.46
C ASN A 435 0.15 -30.63 4.09
N LYS A 436 0.33 -30.14 5.33
CA LYS A 436 1.59 -30.35 6.07
C LYS A 436 1.50 -31.60 6.93
N ASP A 437 2.46 -32.51 6.75
CA ASP A 437 2.52 -33.75 7.51
C ASP A 437 3.27 -33.61 8.84
N VAL A 438 2.91 -34.49 9.78
CA VAL A 438 3.66 -34.65 11.03
C VAL A 438 5.06 -35.18 10.75
N GLN A 439 6.01 -34.78 11.58
CA GLN A 439 7.43 -35.11 11.41
C GLN A 439 8.02 -35.59 12.74
N GLU A 440 8.93 -36.55 12.66
CA GLU A 440 9.78 -36.95 13.77
C GLU A 440 10.97 -36.01 13.90
N SER A 441 11.35 -35.67 15.13
CA SER A 441 12.54 -34.87 15.39
C SER A 441 13.79 -35.72 15.27
N VAL A 442 14.72 -35.30 14.42
CA VAL A 442 16.04 -35.93 14.33
C VAL A 442 16.92 -35.49 15.49
N LEU A 443 16.79 -34.25 15.97
CA LEU A 443 17.56 -33.74 17.12
C LEU A 443 17.27 -34.48 18.43
N GLN A 444 16.07 -35.04 18.57
CA GLN A 444 15.66 -35.72 19.80
C GLN A 444 16.50 -36.99 20.07
N THR A 445 17.02 -37.61 19.02
CA THR A 445 17.85 -38.82 19.10
C THR A 445 19.35 -38.54 18.97
N THR A 446 19.74 -37.28 18.82
CA THR A 446 21.13 -36.85 18.67
C THR A 446 21.88 -36.94 20.00
N THR A 447 23.15 -37.30 19.92
CA THR A 447 24.10 -37.43 21.04
C THR A 447 25.40 -36.66 20.74
N LEU A 448 26.33 -36.59 21.70
CA LEU A 448 27.60 -35.85 21.50
C LEU A 448 28.50 -36.45 20.42
N ASP A 449 28.47 -37.77 20.22
CA ASP A 449 29.33 -38.52 19.30
C ASP A 449 29.06 -38.24 17.82
N VAL A 450 27.86 -37.76 17.49
CA VAL A 450 27.51 -37.40 16.12
C VAL A 450 27.88 -35.95 15.77
N ILE A 451 28.44 -35.19 16.72
CA ILE A 451 28.87 -33.81 16.49
C ILE A 451 30.29 -33.83 15.92
N GLY A 452 30.45 -33.38 14.67
CA GLY A 452 31.75 -33.27 14.00
C GLY A 452 32.60 -32.12 14.52
N ASP A 453 33.78 -31.94 13.92
CA ASP A 453 34.75 -30.93 14.33
C ASP A 453 34.23 -29.50 14.19
N TYR A 454 34.69 -28.62 15.08
CA TYR A 454 34.37 -27.21 15.01
C TYR A 454 34.91 -26.58 13.73
N THR A 455 34.14 -25.67 13.16
CA THR A 455 34.55 -24.91 11.98
C THR A 455 34.22 -23.43 12.16
N LEU A 456 35.09 -22.57 11.62
CA LEU A 456 34.78 -21.15 11.50
C LEU A 456 33.78 -20.96 10.37
N LYS A 457 32.68 -20.28 10.68
CA LYS A 457 31.68 -19.86 9.71
C LYS A 457 31.75 -18.37 9.48
N GLU A 458 32.24 -17.98 8.31
CA GLU A 458 32.18 -16.60 7.84
C GLU A 458 30.72 -16.23 7.55
N LYS A 459 30.29 -15.08 8.07
CA LYS A 459 29.01 -14.44 7.82
C LYS A 459 29.25 -13.00 7.37
N GLU A 460 28.27 -12.46 6.65
CA GLU A 460 28.24 -11.05 6.30
C GLU A 460 26.95 -10.43 6.81
N THR A 461 27.05 -9.22 7.36
CA THR A 461 25.86 -8.41 7.65
C THR A 461 25.09 -8.14 6.35
N LYS A 462 23.75 -8.06 6.45
CA LYS A 462 22.88 -7.82 5.29
C LYS A 462 22.09 -6.52 5.48
N PRO A 463 21.90 -5.72 4.41
CA PRO A 463 21.01 -4.58 4.48
C PRO A 463 19.55 -5.04 4.64
N PRO A 464 18.64 -4.16 5.06
CA PRO A 464 17.21 -4.46 5.01
C PRO A 464 16.76 -4.75 3.57
N ALA A 465 15.71 -5.55 3.40
CA ALA A 465 15.15 -5.79 2.08
C ALA A 465 14.52 -4.52 1.49
N ARG A 466 14.62 -4.34 0.16
CA ARG A 466 13.86 -3.30 -0.55
C ARG A 466 12.36 -3.53 -0.38
N TYR A 467 11.60 -2.44 -0.35
CA TYR A 467 10.14 -2.55 -0.30
C TYR A 467 9.60 -3.26 -1.54
N SER A 468 8.65 -4.14 -1.34
CA SER A 468 7.56 -4.48 -2.26
C SER A 468 6.32 -3.66 -1.90
N GLU A 469 5.29 -3.66 -2.74
CA GLU A 469 4.00 -3.05 -2.40
C GLU A 469 3.43 -3.59 -1.09
N GLY A 470 3.45 -4.91 -0.86
CA GLY A 470 2.96 -5.48 0.40
C GLY A 470 3.72 -4.93 1.60
N THR A 471 5.05 -4.95 1.57
CA THR A 471 5.86 -4.50 2.71
C THR A 471 5.78 -2.99 2.97
N ILE A 472 5.53 -2.15 1.95
CA ILE A 472 5.32 -0.71 2.21
C ILE A 472 3.94 -0.46 2.80
N LEU A 473 2.90 -1.19 2.37
CA LEU A 473 1.56 -1.08 2.96
C LEU A 473 1.56 -1.47 4.45
N GLU A 474 2.24 -2.57 4.79
CA GLU A 474 2.41 -2.99 6.18
C GLU A 474 3.12 -1.91 7.01
N ASP A 475 4.09 -1.22 6.43
CA ASP A 475 4.85 -0.16 7.10
C ASP A 475 4.08 1.16 7.20
N MET A 476 3.22 1.46 6.23
CA MET A 476 2.25 2.56 6.31
C MET A 476 1.25 2.31 7.44
N GLU A 477 0.71 1.10 7.56
CA GLU A 477 -0.21 0.72 8.65
C GLU A 477 0.49 0.73 10.01
N LYS A 478 1.73 0.24 10.08
CA LYS A 478 2.53 0.15 11.31
C LYS A 478 3.49 1.33 11.46
N ALA A 479 3.14 2.50 10.92
CA ALA A 479 4.02 3.67 10.90
C ALA A 479 4.50 4.10 12.30
N GLY A 480 3.74 3.77 13.35
CA GLY A 480 4.14 4.00 14.75
C GLY A 480 5.50 3.41 15.12
N LYS A 481 5.97 2.35 14.44
CA LYS A 481 7.31 1.78 14.68
C LYS A 481 8.45 2.72 14.31
N TYR A 482 8.17 3.77 13.53
CA TYR A 482 9.14 4.78 13.10
C TYR A 482 9.14 6.04 13.95
N VAL A 483 8.27 6.11 14.94
CA VAL A 483 8.20 7.23 15.89
C VAL A 483 8.82 6.79 17.21
N GLU A 484 9.39 7.73 17.97
CA GLU A 484 10.02 7.42 19.26
C GLU A 484 8.98 7.51 20.40
N SER A 485 8.21 8.60 20.43
CA SER A 485 7.19 8.90 21.43
C SER A 485 6.15 7.79 21.57
N LYS A 486 5.85 7.40 22.82
CA LYS A 486 4.79 6.42 23.15
C LYS A 486 3.39 6.96 22.83
N GLU A 487 3.19 8.27 23.00
CA GLU A 487 1.92 8.94 22.70
C GLU A 487 1.66 8.92 21.20
N SER A 488 2.62 9.37 20.39
CA SER A 488 2.52 9.38 18.93
C SER A 488 2.37 7.96 18.35
N LYS A 489 2.96 6.94 18.99
CA LYS A 489 2.71 5.52 18.67
C LYS A 489 1.26 5.10 18.89
N ALA A 490 0.68 5.47 20.03
CA ALA A 490 -0.71 5.17 20.35
C ALA A 490 -1.66 5.87 19.38
N ILE A 491 -1.38 7.13 19.06
CA ILE A 491 -2.11 7.91 18.06
C ILE A 491 -2.04 7.24 16.68
N LEU A 492 -0.84 6.93 16.19
CA LEU A 492 -0.68 6.27 14.88
C LEU A 492 -1.40 4.92 14.85
N LYS A 493 -1.41 4.18 15.95
CA LYS A 493 -2.16 2.92 16.03
C LYS A 493 -3.67 3.15 15.94
N ALA A 494 -4.20 4.18 16.61
CA ALA A 494 -5.62 4.53 16.57
C ALA A 494 -6.04 5.09 15.19
N ALA A 495 -5.15 5.83 14.52
CA ALA A 495 -5.33 6.36 13.18
C ALA A 495 -5.07 5.34 12.06
N GLU A 496 -4.83 4.07 12.42
CA GLU A 496 -4.44 2.99 11.52
C GLU A 496 -3.13 3.23 10.74
N GLY A 497 -2.32 4.21 11.12
CA GLY A 497 -1.03 4.54 10.51
C GLY A 497 -1.12 5.70 9.52
N VAL A 498 -0.36 5.61 8.43
CA VAL A 498 -0.31 6.64 7.37
C VAL A 498 -1.32 6.32 6.27
N GLY A 499 -2.39 7.11 6.21
CA GLY A 499 -3.51 6.89 5.30
C GLY A 499 -4.40 5.71 5.71
N THR A 500 -5.60 5.64 5.14
CA THR A 500 -6.59 4.59 5.42
C THR A 500 -6.44 3.41 4.47
N PRO A 501 -6.88 2.18 4.83
CA PRO A 501 -6.81 1.00 3.94
C PRO A 501 -7.34 1.28 2.53
N ALA A 502 -8.42 2.06 2.41
CA ALA A 502 -9.03 2.42 1.13
C ALA A 502 -8.18 3.35 0.24
N THR A 503 -7.22 4.09 0.81
CA THR A 503 -6.45 5.13 0.09
C THR A 503 -4.99 4.75 -0.17
N ARG A 504 -4.40 3.83 0.60
CA ARG A 504 -2.96 3.47 0.48
C ARG A 504 -2.58 2.99 -0.92
N ALA A 505 -3.39 2.12 -1.53
CA ALA A 505 -3.14 1.64 -2.90
C ALA A 505 -3.10 2.79 -3.92
N GLN A 506 -4.06 3.72 -3.82
CA GLN A 506 -4.12 4.90 -4.69
C GLN A 506 -2.94 5.86 -4.48
N ILE A 507 -2.41 5.96 -3.25
CA ILE A 507 -1.20 6.72 -2.97
C ILE A 507 0.00 6.12 -3.70
N LEU A 508 0.18 4.79 -3.67
CA LEU A 508 1.26 4.13 -4.42
C LEU A 508 1.13 4.36 -5.92
N GLU A 509 -0.08 4.24 -6.48
CA GLU A 509 -0.34 4.54 -7.89
C GLU A 509 -0.05 6.01 -8.23
N THR A 510 -0.35 6.93 -7.32
CA THR A 510 -0.02 8.34 -7.49
C THR A 510 1.48 8.57 -7.53
N LEU A 511 2.24 7.94 -6.64
CA LEU A 511 3.71 8.03 -6.63
C LEU A 511 4.34 7.47 -7.91
N LYS A 512 3.80 6.35 -8.44
CA LYS A 512 4.22 5.77 -9.73
C LYS A 512 3.88 6.70 -10.90
N LYS A 513 2.63 7.19 -10.97
CA LYS A 513 2.17 8.09 -12.03
C LYS A 513 2.98 9.39 -12.10
N ARG A 514 3.44 9.87 -10.95
CA ARG A 514 4.31 11.07 -10.83
C ARG A 514 5.79 10.78 -11.05
N ASN A 515 6.15 9.54 -11.41
CA ASN A 515 7.52 9.10 -11.63
C ASN A 515 8.42 9.34 -10.40
N PHE A 516 7.89 9.21 -9.19
CA PHE A 516 8.67 9.29 -7.95
C PHE A 516 9.21 7.93 -7.53
N ILE A 517 8.47 6.87 -7.84
CA ILE A 517 8.88 5.49 -7.64
C ILE A 517 8.61 4.68 -8.91
N GLU A 518 9.35 3.60 -9.09
CA GLU A 518 9.18 2.64 -10.16
C GLU A 518 9.24 1.21 -9.63
N GLU A 519 8.67 0.27 -10.38
CA GLU A 519 8.74 -1.15 -10.10
C GLU A 519 9.92 -1.79 -10.82
N LYS A 520 10.75 -2.52 -10.08
CA LYS A 520 11.80 -3.37 -10.61
C LYS A 520 11.60 -4.80 -10.13
N GLY A 521 10.93 -5.60 -10.95
CA GLY A 521 10.40 -6.90 -10.51
C GLY A 521 9.37 -6.68 -9.41
N LYS A 522 9.51 -7.39 -8.28
CA LYS A 522 8.62 -7.24 -7.12
C LYS A 522 8.94 -6.05 -6.20
N HIS A 523 9.98 -5.28 -6.51
CA HIS A 523 10.48 -4.22 -5.64
C HIS A 523 10.07 -2.84 -6.13
N LEU A 524 9.71 -1.96 -5.20
CA LEU A 524 9.56 -0.53 -5.40
C LEU A 524 10.92 0.15 -5.17
N ILE A 525 11.33 0.97 -6.13
CA ILE A 525 12.58 1.73 -6.07
C ILE A 525 12.27 3.20 -6.31
N SER A 526 12.91 4.08 -5.55
CA SER A 526 12.83 5.52 -5.75
C SER A 526 13.59 5.96 -6.99
N THR A 527 12.93 6.74 -7.84
CA THR A 527 13.55 7.33 -9.04
C THR A 527 14.46 8.49 -8.65
N LYS A 528 15.25 9.00 -9.62
CA LYS A 528 16.03 10.23 -9.43
C LYS A 528 15.13 11.40 -8.99
N LEU A 529 13.93 11.52 -9.56
CA LEU A 529 12.97 12.57 -9.22
C LEU A 529 12.41 12.38 -7.81
N GLY A 530 11.98 11.16 -7.44
CA GLY A 530 11.46 10.89 -6.09
C GLY A 530 12.50 11.13 -5.00
N ARG A 531 13.76 10.76 -5.25
CA ARG A 531 14.89 11.09 -4.35
C ARG A 531 15.09 12.58 -4.23
N THR A 532 15.02 13.31 -5.33
CA THR A 532 15.12 14.77 -5.32
C THR A 532 14.04 15.37 -4.43
N VAL A 533 12.80 14.89 -4.55
CA VAL A 533 11.67 15.35 -3.74
C VAL A 533 11.89 15.12 -2.24
N ILE A 534 12.66 14.10 -1.83
CA ILE A 534 12.95 13.84 -0.41
C ILE A 534 14.25 14.49 0.06
N MET A 535 15.25 14.65 -0.81
CA MET A 535 16.56 15.19 -0.45
C MET A 535 16.63 16.72 -0.53
N MET A 536 15.65 17.36 -1.17
CA MET A 536 15.66 18.82 -1.35
C MET A 536 15.24 19.61 -0.10
N MET A 537 14.59 18.96 0.86
CA MET A 537 14.24 19.53 2.16
C MET A 537 15.01 18.81 3.28
N PRO A 538 15.24 19.46 4.42
CA PRO A 538 15.88 18.82 5.56
C PRO A 538 15.04 17.63 6.08
N PRO A 539 15.66 16.63 6.74
CA PRO A 539 14.94 15.52 7.37
C PRO A 539 13.87 15.95 8.38
N SER A 540 14.01 17.14 8.97
CA SER A 540 13.05 17.75 9.90
C SER A 540 11.84 18.40 9.21
N PHE A 541 11.77 18.40 7.87
CA PHE A 541 10.63 18.94 7.14
C PHE A 541 9.35 18.22 7.53
N CYS A 542 8.37 18.96 8.01
CA CYS A 542 7.24 18.38 8.71
C CYS A 542 6.38 17.42 7.88
N LEU A 543 6.23 17.66 6.58
CA LEU A 543 5.48 16.76 5.69
C LEU A 543 6.20 15.44 5.41
N TYR A 544 7.46 15.25 5.84
CA TYR A 544 8.12 13.94 5.80
C TYR A 544 7.73 13.06 6.99
N SER A 545 7.16 13.65 8.04
CA SER A 545 6.86 12.93 9.27
C SER A 545 5.53 12.19 9.19
N ALA A 546 5.57 10.90 9.54
CA ALA A 546 4.36 10.13 9.82
C ALA A 546 3.63 10.66 11.06
N GLU A 547 4.35 11.29 12.00
CA GLU A 547 3.79 11.87 13.22
C GLU A 547 2.80 13.00 12.93
N LEU A 548 3.12 13.89 11.98
CA LEU A 548 2.19 14.93 11.54
C LEU A 548 0.89 14.33 11.00
N THR A 549 0.97 13.19 10.28
CA THR A 549 -0.24 12.49 9.83
C THR A 549 -1.09 12.04 11.01
N ALA A 550 -0.45 11.56 12.08
CA ALA A 550 -1.08 11.12 13.30
C ALA A 550 -1.75 12.28 14.06
N GLU A 551 -1.05 13.39 14.24
CA GLU A 551 -1.55 14.61 14.89
C GLU A 551 -2.84 15.10 14.22
N PHE A 552 -2.89 15.09 12.88
CA PHE A 552 -4.10 15.42 12.14
C PHE A 552 -5.26 14.48 12.44
N GLU A 553 -5.03 13.17 12.45
CA GLU A 553 -6.10 12.21 12.72
C GLU A 553 -6.60 12.32 14.17
N THR A 554 -5.72 12.61 15.13
CA THR A 554 -6.11 12.96 16.51
C THR A 554 -6.99 14.19 16.51
N SER A 555 -6.56 15.26 15.85
CA SER A 555 -7.31 16.51 15.83
C SER A 555 -8.68 16.34 15.19
N LEU A 556 -8.80 15.50 14.14
CA LEU A 556 -10.09 15.17 13.54
C LEU A 556 -10.96 14.33 14.49
N ALA A 557 -10.38 13.38 15.23
CA ALA A 557 -11.12 12.60 16.22
C ALA A 557 -11.60 13.45 17.42
N GLN A 558 -10.85 14.49 17.80
CA GLN A 558 -11.29 15.48 18.79
C GLN A 558 -12.49 16.29 18.29
N ILE A 559 -12.49 16.69 17.01
CA ILE A 559 -13.65 17.34 16.37
C ILE A 559 -14.87 16.42 16.40
N GLU A 560 -14.72 15.12 16.11
CA GLU A 560 -15.82 14.16 16.17
C GLU A 560 -16.47 14.06 17.56
N ARG A 561 -15.65 14.17 18.61
CA ARG A 561 -16.09 14.12 20.01
C ARG A 561 -16.50 15.48 20.58
N ASN A 562 -16.49 16.54 19.77
CA ASN A 562 -16.70 17.93 20.20
C ASN A 562 -15.70 18.41 21.27
N GLU A 563 -14.50 17.83 21.32
CA GLU A 563 -13.40 18.21 22.23
C GLU A 563 -12.56 19.36 21.66
N LYS A 564 -12.69 19.64 20.36
CA LYS A 564 -12.02 20.73 19.65
C LYS A 564 -13.02 21.40 18.73
N THR A 565 -12.94 22.72 18.60
CA THR A 565 -13.82 23.50 17.72
C THR A 565 -13.30 23.59 16.29
N GLU A 566 -14.20 23.87 15.34
CA GLU A 566 -13.83 24.15 13.95
C GLU A 566 -12.81 25.29 13.83
N GLN A 567 -12.98 26.34 14.64
CA GLN A 567 -12.11 27.51 14.61
C GLN A 567 -10.69 27.16 15.05
N GLU A 568 -10.53 26.44 16.16
CA GLU A 568 -9.22 25.96 16.63
C GLU A 568 -8.55 25.04 15.59
N PHE A 569 -9.32 24.18 14.92
CA PHE A 569 -8.78 23.35 13.85
C PHE A 569 -8.25 24.20 12.68
N TYR A 570 -9.00 25.20 12.21
CA TYR A 570 -8.54 26.07 11.14
C TYR A 570 -7.31 26.87 11.53
N ASP A 571 -7.24 27.38 12.76
CA ASP A 571 -6.09 28.18 13.21
C ASP A 571 -4.81 27.32 13.27
N ASP A 572 -4.92 26.08 13.74
CA ASP A 572 -3.82 25.11 13.70
C ASP A 572 -3.41 24.76 12.25
N LEU A 573 -4.38 24.57 11.37
CA LEU A 573 -4.14 24.28 9.95
C LEU A 573 -3.46 25.45 9.23
N GLU A 574 -3.92 26.68 9.49
CA GLU A 574 -3.36 27.91 8.92
C GLU A 574 -1.91 28.11 9.37
N SER A 575 -1.66 27.92 10.67
CA SER A 575 -0.31 27.94 11.25
C SER A 575 0.60 26.91 10.62
N LEU A 576 0.12 25.66 10.45
CA LEU A 576 0.89 24.61 9.79
C LEU A 576 1.21 24.94 8.33
N ILE A 577 0.23 25.41 7.57
CA ILE A 577 0.43 25.78 6.16
C ILE A 577 1.46 26.92 6.05
N GLY A 578 1.37 27.91 6.94
CA GLY A 578 2.37 28.97 7.07
C GLY A 578 3.77 28.43 7.36
N ARG A 579 3.89 27.49 8.31
CA ARG A 579 5.15 26.81 8.63
C ARG A 579 5.72 26.03 7.45
N ILE A 580 4.91 25.23 6.77
CA ILE A 580 5.31 24.48 5.57
C ILE A 580 5.87 25.44 4.50
N ALA A 581 5.17 26.55 4.26
CA ALA A 581 5.60 27.54 3.28
C ALA A 581 6.92 28.21 3.69
N ALA A 582 7.08 28.57 4.96
CA ALA A 582 8.30 29.14 5.49
C ALA A 582 9.49 28.17 5.36
N GLU A 583 9.30 26.88 5.71
CA GLU A 583 10.31 25.84 5.55
C GLU A 583 10.75 25.70 4.08
N ILE A 584 9.81 25.67 3.12
CA ILE A 584 10.09 25.62 1.68
C ILE A 584 10.91 26.84 1.23
N ARG A 585 10.49 28.05 1.61
CA ARG A 585 11.18 29.29 1.24
C ARG A 585 12.60 29.35 1.81
N ALA A 586 12.78 28.97 3.07
CA ALA A 586 14.08 28.95 3.72
C ALA A 586 15.09 28.01 3.02
N ASN A 587 14.59 26.93 2.41
CA ASN A 587 15.43 25.91 1.76
C ASN A 587 15.51 26.06 0.24
N ILE A 588 15.03 27.17 -0.34
CA ILE A 588 14.84 27.24 -1.79
C ILE A 588 16.12 27.08 -2.62
N LYS A 589 17.25 27.56 -2.11
CA LYS A 589 18.55 27.41 -2.79
C LYS A 589 18.96 25.93 -2.89
N ASN A 590 18.75 25.17 -1.81
CA ASN A 590 19.01 23.73 -1.78
C ASN A 590 18.07 23.01 -2.74
N VAL A 591 16.80 23.40 -2.75
CA VAL A 591 15.79 22.85 -3.67
C VAL A 591 16.17 23.09 -5.13
N GLN A 592 16.51 24.32 -5.51
CA GLN A 592 16.93 24.64 -6.89
C GLN A 592 18.21 23.89 -7.28
N GLY A 593 19.17 23.78 -6.37
CA GLY A 593 20.39 22.99 -6.58
C GLY A 593 20.10 21.51 -6.82
N ALA A 594 19.25 20.91 -5.99
CA ALA A 594 18.82 19.53 -6.10
C ALA A 594 18.06 19.28 -7.41
N VAL A 595 17.10 20.14 -7.76
CA VAL A 595 16.34 20.06 -9.02
C VAL A 595 17.26 20.21 -10.23
N LYS A 596 18.21 21.16 -10.19
CA LYS A 596 19.20 21.33 -11.28
C LYS A 596 20.06 20.08 -11.45
N ALA A 597 20.53 19.47 -10.35
CA ALA A 597 21.29 18.22 -10.40
C ALA A 597 20.43 17.03 -10.89
N ALA A 598 19.16 17.00 -10.49
CA ALA A 598 18.20 15.97 -10.86
C ALA A 598 17.84 16.01 -12.35
N THR A 599 17.60 17.21 -12.87
CA THR A 599 17.17 17.49 -14.24
C THR A 599 18.34 17.71 -15.20
N ALA A 600 19.58 17.73 -14.69
CA ALA A 600 20.79 17.77 -15.50
C ALA A 600 20.74 16.65 -16.54
N ARG A 601 20.65 17.05 -17.81
CA ARG A 601 20.68 16.13 -18.93
C ARG A 601 22.07 15.56 -19.06
N GLU A 602 22.15 14.25 -19.24
CA GLU A 602 23.42 13.60 -19.47
C GLU A 602 24.01 14.02 -20.82
N VAL A 603 25.26 14.47 -20.80
CA VAL A 603 25.99 14.85 -22.00
C VAL A 603 26.45 13.58 -22.71
N ILE A 604 25.86 13.32 -23.88
CA ILE A 604 26.16 12.12 -24.69
C ILE A 604 27.47 12.29 -25.45
N ALA A 605 27.71 13.49 -25.98
CA ALA A 605 28.92 13.87 -26.70
C ALA A 605 29.04 15.40 -26.78
N LYS A 606 30.20 15.89 -27.23
CA LYS A 606 30.34 17.26 -27.73
C LYS A 606 29.94 17.30 -29.19
N CYS A 607 29.25 18.36 -29.59
CA CYS A 607 28.73 18.51 -30.94
C CYS A 607 29.87 18.66 -31.94
N PRO A 608 29.98 17.78 -32.96
CA PRO A 608 31.09 17.80 -33.91
C PRO A 608 31.11 19.05 -34.82
N LYS A 609 30.04 19.85 -34.82
CA LYS A 609 29.94 21.09 -35.60
C LYS A 609 30.17 22.37 -34.79
N CYS A 610 29.83 22.40 -33.50
CA CYS A 610 29.82 23.65 -32.72
C CYS A 610 30.33 23.51 -31.28
N GLY A 611 30.84 22.33 -30.88
CA GLY A 611 31.43 22.09 -29.56
C GLY A 611 30.46 22.05 -28.37
N LYS A 612 29.19 22.45 -28.53
CA LYS A 612 28.17 22.42 -27.47
C LYS A 612 27.76 20.98 -27.11
N SER A 613 27.16 20.78 -25.95
CA SER A 613 26.72 19.45 -25.50
C SER A 613 25.62 18.86 -26.38
N ILE A 614 25.68 17.57 -26.67
CA ILE A 614 24.59 16.78 -27.26
C ILE A 614 23.87 16.02 -26.16
N TYR A 615 22.53 16.09 -26.20
CA TYR A 615 21.66 15.41 -25.25
C TYR A 615 20.79 14.38 -25.97
N GLU A 616 20.41 13.33 -25.25
CA GLU A 616 19.40 12.37 -25.71
C GLU A 616 17.99 12.94 -25.55
N ASN A 617 17.19 12.78 -26.60
CA ASN A 617 15.76 13.06 -26.65
C ASN A 617 14.99 11.76 -27.00
N THR A 618 13.66 11.82 -27.01
CA THR A 618 12.82 10.66 -27.34
C THR A 618 13.13 10.07 -28.72
N LYS A 619 13.45 10.91 -29.72
CA LYS A 619 13.65 10.49 -31.12
C LYS A 619 15.10 10.57 -31.61
N SER A 620 15.98 11.30 -30.92
CA SER A 620 17.30 11.65 -31.44
C SER A 620 18.29 12.03 -30.34
N PHE A 621 19.56 12.13 -30.72
CA PHE A 621 20.63 12.76 -29.95
C PHE A 621 20.96 14.10 -30.62
N SER A 622 20.58 15.21 -29.98
CA SER A 622 20.57 16.53 -30.63
C SER A 622 21.43 17.56 -29.90
N CYS A 623 22.06 18.45 -30.66
CA CYS A 623 22.87 19.53 -30.14
C CYS A 623 22.04 20.50 -29.28
N SER A 624 22.60 20.96 -28.16
CA SER A 624 21.95 21.96 -27.30
C SER A 624 21.80 23.32 -27.99
N GLY A 625 22.66 23.64 -28.95
CA GLY A 625 22.58 24.85 -29.78
C GLY A 625 21.62 24.75 -30.98
N TYR A 626 20.70 23.78 -31.00
CA TYR A 626 19.82 23.55 -32.15
C TYR A 626 18.90 24.72 -32.49
N LYS A 627 18.38 25.40 -31.45
CA LYS A 627 17.58 26.62 -31.60
C LYS A 627 18.42 27.84 -31.96
N GLU A 628 19.73 27.80 -31.71
CA GLU A 628 20.70 28.84 -32.04
C GLU A 628 21.35 28.63 -33.43
N GLY A 629 20.81 27.71 -34.24
CA GLY A 629 21.22 27.49 -35.63
C GLY A 629 21.97 26.18 -35.91
N CYS A 630 22.50 25.47 -34.90
CA CYS A 630 23.27 24.24 -35.12
C CYS A 630 22.35 23.02 -35.37
N LYS A 631 22.22 22.55 -36.62
CA LYS A 631 21.27 21.48 -36.99
C LYS A 631 21.74 20.04 -36.72
N VAL A 632 22.81 19.84 -35.97
CA VAL A 632 23.30 18.48 -35.66
C VAL A 632 22.28 17.73 -34.80
N SER A 633 21.73 16.65 -35.36
CA SER A 633 20.81 15.74 -34.71
C SER A 633 20.94 14.33 -35.29
N LEU A 634 21.36 13.37 -34.45
CA LEU A 634 21.44 11.97 -34.82
C LEU A 634 20.14 11.25 -34.44
N TRP A 635 19.35 10.84 -35.42
CA TRP A 635 18.08 10.14 -35.18
C TRP A 635 18.30 8.70 -34.72
N LYS A 636 17.57 8.27 -33.69
CA LYS A 636 17.69 6.91 -33.12
C LYS A 636 17.39 5.84 -34.16
N ASN A 637 16.43 6.10 -35.05
CA ASN A 637 16.05 5.22 -36.14
C ASN A 637 16.85 5.44 -37.44
N GLY A 638 17.98 6.17 -37.40
CA GLY A 638 18.77 6.50 -38.60
C GLY A 638 19.31 5.28 -39.37
N LEU A 639 19.30 4.08 -38.76
CA LEU A 639 19.70 2.81 -39.39
C LEU A 639 18.54 1.83 -39.55
N GLU A 640 17.29 2.27 -39.35
CA GLU A 640 16.11 1.41 -39.39
C GLU A 640 15.93 0.73 -40.74
N LYS A 641 16.13 1.48 -41.84
CA LYS A 641 16.11 0.95 -43.22
C LYS A 641 17.19 -0.10 -43.50
N LEU A 642 18.23 -0.17 -42.65
CA LEU A 642 19.31 -1.15 -42.72
C LEU A 642 19.13 -2.28 -41.70
N GLY A 643 17.92 -2.42 -41.13
CA GLY A 643 17.56 -3.52 -40.24
C GLY A 643 17.96 -3.34 -38.77
N LYS A 644 18.46 -2.16 -38.37
CA LYS A 644 18.73 -1.83 -36.96
C LYS A 644 17.72 -0.80 -36.45
N LYS A 645 16.80 -1.27 -35.60
CA LYS A 645 15.68 -0.46 -35.07
C LYS A 645 16.13 0.82 -34.37
N ASN A 646 17.16 0.74 -33.52
CA ASN A 646 17.65 1.88 -32.75
C ASN A 646 19.18 1.91 -32.63
N ILE A 647 19.74 3.11 -32.78
CA ILE A 647 21.09 3.47 -32.35
C ILE A 647 21.06 3.66 -30.82
N THR A 648 21.91 2.92 -30.13
CA THR A 648 22.07 3.01 -28.68
C THR A 648 22.82 4.27 -28.29
N LYS A 649 22.68 4.67 -27.03
CA LYS A 649 23.38 5.83 -26.46
C LYS A 649 24.90 5.74 -26.58
N ASN A 650 25.48 4.56 -26.34
CA ASN A 650 26.93 4.34 -26.50
C ASN A 650 27.38 4.45 -27.96
N GLU A 651 26.59 3.91 -28.90
CA GLU A 651 26.88 4.06 -30.34
C GLU A 651 26.79 5.53 -30.76
N ALA A 652 25.78 6.26 -30.27
CA ALA A 652 25.63 7.69 -30.54
C ALA A 652 26.79 8.53 -30.00
N ALA A 653 27.25 8.26 -28.76
CA ALA A 653 28.41 8.95 -28.17
C ALA A 653 29.67 8.77 -29.02
N LYS A 654 29.94 7.54 -29.48
CA LYS A 654 31.09 7.22 -30.35
C LYS A 654 30.96 7.88 -31.74
N LEU A 655 29.80 7.74 -32.38
CA LEU A 655 29.52 8.35 -33.69
C LEU A 655 29.68 9.87 -33.67
N LEU A 656 29.11 10.53 -32.66
CA LEU A 656 29.11 11.99 -32.56
C LEU A 656 30.47 12.57 -32.11
N SER A 657 31.33 11.77 -31.49
CA SER A 657 32.73 12.11 -31.22
C SER A 657 33.67 11.86 -32.41
N GLY A 658 33.12 11.43 -33.55
CA GLY A 658 33.87 11.23 -34.80
C GLY A 658 34.46 9.82 -34.96
N GLN A 659 34.13 8.89 -34.06
CA GLN A 659 34.60 7.50 -34.19
C GLN A 659 33.81 6.74 -35.26
N VAL A 660 34.52 5.87 -35.97
CA VAL A 660 33.91 4.82 -36.78
C VAL A 660 33.53 3.67 -35.86
N ILE A 661 32.31 3.15 -35.99
CA ILE A 661 31.84 2.02 -35.20
C ILE A 661 31.32 0.90 -36.09
N LYS A 662 31.53 -0.35 -35.65
CA LYS A 662 30.98 -1.53 -36.31
C LYS A 662 29.58 -1.82 -35.75
N VAL A 663 28.57 -1.79 -36.62
CA VAL A 663 27.17 -2.06 -36.27
C VAL A 663 26.68 -3.35 -36.93
N LYS A 664 25.83 -4.11 -36.22
CA LYS A 664 25.13 -5.27 -36.76
C LYS A 664 23.82 -4.81 -37.43
N LEU A 665 23.66 -5.18 -38.70
CA LEU A 665 22.58 -4.79 -39.61
C LEU A 665 21.87 -6.05 -40.13
N LYS A 666 20.68 -5.90 -40.73
CA LYS A 666 19.91 -7.00 -41.30
C LYS A 666 19.49 -6.66 -42.72
N SER A 667 19.83 -7.52 -43.68
CA SER A 667 19.51 -7.31 -45.09
C SER A 667 18.00 -7.38 -45.30
N ALA A 668 17.42 -6.38 -45.97
CA ALA A 668 16.01 -6.37 -46.31
C ALA A 668 15.64 -7.48 -47.32
N ASN A 669 16.58 -7.87 -48.19
CA ASN A 669 16.34 -8.84 -49.27
C ASN A 669 16.54 -10.29 -48.83
N THR A 670 17.49 -10.55 -47.93
CA THR A 670 17.85 -11.93 -47.54
C THR A 670 17.53 -12.26 -46.07
N GLY A 671 17.22 -11.26 -45.25
CA GLY A 671 17.02 -11.44 -43.81
C GLY A 671 18.29 -11.77 -43.02
N ASN A 672 19.44 -11.96 -43.68
CA ASN A 672 20.70 -12.31 -43.03
C ASN A 672 21.29 -11.12 -42.27
N SER A 673 21.88 -11.42 -41.12
CA SER A 673 22.63 -10.42 -40.33
C SER A 673 24.04 -10.24 -40.90
N TYR A 674 24.50 -9.00 -40.97
CA TYR A 674 25.86 -8.66 -41.36
C TYR A 674 26.38 -7.49 -40.52
N SER A 675 27.69 -7.27 -40.52
CA SER A 675 28.30 -6.13 -39.82
C SER A 675 28.93 -5.16 -40.80
N LYS A 676 28.74 -3.87 -40.57
CA LYS A 676 29.38 -2.80 -41.34
C LYS A 676 29.89 -1.70 -40.43
N GLU A 677 30.94 -1.05 -40.88
CA GLU A 677 31.47 0.13 -40.24
C GLU A 677 30.69 1.36 -40.70
N VAL A 678 30.32 2.21 -39.75
CA VAL A 678 29.54 3.42 -39.99
C VAL A 678 30.15 4.59 -39.24
N ARG A 679 29.98 5.79 -39.81
CA ARG A 679 30.42 7.06 -39.22
C ARG A 679 29.31 8.09 -39.28
N PHE A 680 29.38 9.10 -38.41
CA PHE A 680 28.48 10.25 -38.49
C PHE A 680 29.05 11.29 -39.46
N ASN A 681 28.31 11.58 -40.53
CA ASN A 681 28.64 12.67 -41.44
C ASN A 681 28.11 13.99 -40.85
N LYS A 682 29.03 14.84 -40.38
CA LYS A 682 28.70 16.13 -39.72
C LYS A 682 28.05 17.16 -40.66
N GLU A 683 28.29 17.06 -41.97
CA GLU A 683 27.69 17.97 -42.97
C GLU A 683 26.27 17.55 -43.31
N LYS A 684 26.06 16.25 -43.57
CA LYS A 684 24.73 15.68 -43.86
C LYS A 684 23.87 15.48 -42.61
N CYS A 685 24.46 15.57 -41.42
CA CYS A 685 23.84 15.23 -40.14
C CYS A 685 23.20 13.82 -40.13
N TRP A 686 23.87 12.84 -40.76
CA TRP A 686 23.35 11.49 -40.94
C TRP A 686 24.45 10.42 -40.81
N VAL A 687 24.07 9.17 -40.54
CA VAL A 687 25.00 8.04 -40.47
C VAL A 687 25.22 7.44 -41.85
N GLU A 688 26.47 7.37 -42.30
CA GLU A 688 26.85 6.74 -43.56
C GLU A 688 27.84 5.59 -43.32
N PHE A 689 28.00 4.71 -44.31
CA PHE A 689 29.04 3.69 -44.24
C PHE A 689 30.42 4.34 -44.24
N ALA A 690 31.29 3.87 -43.35
CA ALA A 690 32.71 4.16 -43.42
C ALA A 690 33.26 3.22 -44.49
N ASN A 691 33.48 3.77 -45.69
CA ASN A 691 34.14 3.04 -46.78
C ASN A 691 35.63 2.92 -46.50
#